data_AF-A0A060X0R5-F1
#
_entry.id   AF-A0A060X0R5-F1
#
_cell.length_a   1.000
_cell.length_b   1.000
_cell.length_c   1.000
_cell.angle_alpha   90.00
_cell.angle_beta   90.00
_cell.angle_gamma   90.00
#
_symmetry.space_group_name_H-M   'P 1'
#
loop_
_entity.id
_entity.type
_entity.pdbx_description
1 polymer ?
#
loop_
_entity_poly.entity_id
_entity_poly.type
_entity_poly.pdbx_seq_one_letter_code
_entity_poly.pdbx_strand_id
1 'polypeptide(L)'
;MHVCVLLSLHPQMVPTELVEKEFWRLVSSIEEDVIVEYGADISSKEVGSGFPVRDGKRRLLGDEEEYANSGWNLNNMPVLEQSVLTHINVDISGMKVPWLYVGMCFSSFCWHIEDHWSYSINFLHWGEPKTWYGVPAHAAEQLESVMKKLAPELFDSQPDLLHQLVTIMNPNILMEHGVPVFRTNQCAGEFVVTFPRAYHSGFNQGYNFAEAVNFCTADWLPMGRQCVAHYRRLHRYCVFSHEELLCKMAADPESLDVELAAAVFREMGEMMEEETRLRQALQEMGVLSSEQEVFELVPDDERQCQKCKTTCFLSALTCPCSPEHLVCLHHAKELCDCPLGIKCLRYRYDLEEFPSMLYGVKSRAQSYDTWAKRVTDALAADHKNKKDLIELKVLLEDAEDRKYPENSLFRRLREMVKEAETCSSVAQVLLSRKQRHSTRQHPESSRTRNKLTVEELKVFVELLFKLPCVIGQARQVKELLENVEDFHERAQVALADELPDSSKLQALLDLGGGLDVELPELPRLKQELQQARWLDEVRVTLAEPHRVTLELMKRLIDSGVGLAPHHAVEKAMAELQEILTVSERWEDKACACLQARPRHSMLTLESIMIEARNIPAYLPNVLALREALHKAKEWSAKVDAIQVVSRHTVITKYRFNL
;
A
#
# COMPACT_ATOMS: atom_id res chain seq x y z
N MET A 1 -4.69 48.20 27.48
CA MET A 1 -3.84 49.40 27.21
C MET A 1 -2.90 49.78 28.36
N HIS A 2 -3.04 49.30 29.61
CA HIS A 2 -2.21 49.77 30.73
C HIS A 2 -0.83 49.08 30.88
N VAL A 3 -0.61 47.85 30.38
CA VAL A 3 0.67 47.14 30.57
C VAL A 3 1.78 47.61 29.61
N CYS A 4 1.46 48.13 28.42
CA CYS A 4 2.47 48.75 27.55
C CYS A 4 3.06 50.05 28.13
N VAL A 5 2.39 50.68 29.09
CA VAL A 5 2.91 51.84 29.82
C VAL A 5 3.93 51.40 30.89
N LEU A 6 3.77 50.20 31.48
CA LEU A 6 4.69 49.66 32.50
C LEU A 6 6.11 49.42 31.96
N LEU A 7 6.26 49.06 30.69
CA LEU A 7 7.56 48.71 30.10
C LEU A 7 8.11 49.71 29.07
N SER A 8 7.36 50.79 28.76
CA SER A 8 7.79 51.86 27.83
C SER A 8 8.27 51.40 26.43
N LEU A 9 7.83 50.21 25.99
CA LEU A 9 8.19 49.60 24.70
C LEU A 9 6.93 49.20 23.93
N HIS A 10 7.05 49.10 22.60
CA HIS A 10 6.00 48.50 21.77
C HIS A 10 5.80 47.03 22.20
N PRO A 11 4.57 46.52 22.35
CA PRO A 11 4.32 45.18 22.93
C PRO A 11 5.13 44.05 22.26
N GLN A 12 5.22 44.05 20.93
CA GLN A 12 6.02 43.06 20.17
C GLN A 12 7.55 43.15 20.37
N MET A 13 8.07 44.21 21.00
CA MET A 13 9.50 44.38 21.27
C MET A 13 9.88 43.97 22.70
N VAL A 14 8.91 43.57 23.52
CA VAL A 14 9.17 43.13 24.90
C VAL A 14 9.59 41.65 24.87
N PRO A 15 10.80 41.29 25.37
CA PRO A 15 11.23 39.90 25.44
C PRO A 15 10.37 39.10 26.42
N THR A 16 10.10 37.83 26.10
CA THR A 16 9.28 36.94 26.94
C THR A 16 9.87 36.74 28.34
N GLU A 17 11.20 36.76 28.46
CA GLU A 17 11.92 36.61 29.73
C GLU A 17 11.70 37.82 30.65
N LEU A 18 11.52 39.02 30.06
CA LEU A 18 11.30 40.24 30.83
C LEU A 18 9.89 40.23 31.44
N VAL A 19 8.89 39.87 30.65
CA VAL A 19 7.49 39.76 31.12
C VAL A 19 7.37 38.68 32.19
N GLU A 20 8.01 37.52 32.01
CA GLU A 20 8.00 36.45 33.01
C GLU A 20 8.63 36.87 34.33
N LYS A 21 9.79 37.54 34.28
CA LYS A 21 10.44 38.09 35.47
C LYS A 21 9.54 39.09 36.19
N GLU A 22 8.88 39.96 35.42
CA GLU A 22 8.02 40.99 35.97
C GLU A 22 6.72 40.41 36.55
N PHE A 23 6.13 39.42 35.91
CA PHE A 23 4.96 38.69 36.42
C PHE A 23 5.23 38.13 37.81
N TRP A 24 6.32 37.38 38.00
CA TRP A 24 6.66 36.81 39.31
C TRP A 24 7.05 37.85 40.36
N ARG A 25 7.62 38.99 39.94
CA ARG A 25 7.88 40.13 40.82
C ARG A 25 6.58 40.72 41.33
N LEU A 26 5.61 40.96 40.45
CA LEU A 26 4.30 41.52 40.78
C LEU A 26 3.50 40.58 41.70
N VAL A 27 3.48 39.27 41.42
CA VAL A 27 2.80 38.28 42.28
C VAL A 27 3.35 38.26 43.71
N SER A 28 4.64 38.57 43.89
CA SER A 28 5.29 38.58 45.20
C SER A 28 5.28 39.97 45.87
N SER A 29 4.90 41.02 45.14
CA SER A 29 4.91 42.41 45.62
C SER A 29 3.62 42.72 46.37
N ILE A 30 3.73 43.27 47.56
CA ILE A 30 2.59 43.75 48.36
C ILE A 30 2.42 45.29 48.19
N GLU A 31 3.40 45.94 47.58
CA GLU A 31 3.45 47.41 47.47
C GLU A 31 2.77 47.94 46.20
N GLU A 32 2.56 47.09 45.19
CA GLU A 32 2.06 47.47 43.87
C GLU A 32 0.84 46.64 43.49
N ASP A 33 -0.29 47.32 43.23
CA ASP A 33 -1.52 46.69 42.78
C ASP A 33 -1.65 46.78 41.26
N VAL A 34 -1.71 45.62 40.59
CA VAL A 34 -1.92 45.52 39.14
C VAL A 34 -3.18 44.72 38.87
N ILE A 35 -4.14 45.33 38.16
CA ILE A 35 -5.40 44.70 37.78
C ILE A 35 -5.33 44.23 36.33
N VAL A 36 -5.78 43.00 36.10
CA VAL A 36 -5.81 42.35 34.78
C VAL A 36 -7.21 41.80 34.48
N GLU A 37 -7.57 41.78 33.20
CA GLU A 37 -8.87 41.26 32.73
C GLU A 37 -8.63 40.05 31.81
N TYR A 38 -9.53 39.07 31.83
CA TYR A 38 -9.48 37.94 30.91
C TYR A 38 -10.86 37.33 30.69
N GLY A 39 -11.02 36.61 29.59
CA GLY A 39 -12.16 35.74 29.35
C GLY A 39 -11.74 34.28 29.42
N ALA A 40 -12.42 33.47 30.21
CA ALA A 40 -12.18 32.04 30.34
C ALA A 40 -13.51 31.27 30.37
N ASP A 41 -13.43 29.97 30.17
CA ASP A 41 -14.55 29.00 30.23
C ASP A 41 -15.74 29.38 29.33
N ILE A 42 -15.44 30.06 28.22
CA ILE A 42 -16.45 30.49 27.25
C ILE A 42 -16.73 29.30 26.32
N SER A 43 -17.94 28.75 26.41
CA SER A 43 -18.33 27.58 25.61
C SER A 43 -18.39 27.89 24.12
N SER A 44 -17.72 27.07 23.30
CA SER A 44 -17.80 27.17 21.83
C SER A 44 -19.22 26.95 21.30
N LYS A 45 -20.11 26.31 22.07
CA LYS A 45 -21.53 26.14 21.71
C LYS A 45 -22.30 27.46 21.70
N GLU A 46 -21.90 28.40 22.55
CA GLU A 46 -22.57 29.71 22.69
C GLU A 46 -22.03 30.74 21.72
N VAL A 47 -20.70 30.84 21.61
CA VAL A 47 -20.04 31.91 20.83
C VAL A 47 -19.41 31.44 19.52
N GLY A 48 -19.36 30.12 19.28
CA GLY A 48 -18.69 29.50 18.13
C GLY A 48 -17.24 29.14 18.41
N SER A 49 -16.75 28.04 17.82
CA SER A 49 -15.35 27.63 17.86
C SER A 49 -14.47 28.54 17.00
N GLY A 50 -13.17 28.65 17.33
CA GLY A 50 -12.19 29.28 16.45
C GLY A 50 -11.83 28.42 15.24
N PHE A 51 -12.11 27.12 15.28
CA PHE A 51 -11.93 26.20 14.16
C PHE A 51 -13.13 26.19 13.20
N PRO A 52 -12.92 25.87 11.91
CA PRO A 52 -14.00 25.56 10.99
C PRO A 52 -14.78 24.32 11.44
N VAL A 53 -16.11 24.42 11.52
CA VAL A 53 -17.01 23.32 11.89
C VAL A 53 -18.13 23.15 10.87
N ARG A 54 -18.55 21.90 10.63
CA ARG A 54 -19.69 21.58 9.75
C ARG A 54 -21.00 21.63 10.55
N ASP A 55 -21.47 22.82 10.88
CA ASP A 55 -22.72 23.02 11.62
C ASP A 55 -23.91 23.42 10.73
N GLY A 56 -23.72 23.42 9.41
CA GLY A 56 -24.72 23.84 8.42
C GLY A 56 -24.97 25.35 8.36
N LYS A 57 -24.35 26.15 9.24
CA LYS A 57 -24.51 27.62 9.24
C LYS A 57 -23.62 28.29 8.19
N ARG A 58 -22.51 27.66 7.82
CA ARG A 58 -21.55 28.18 6.84
C ARG A 58 -21.15 27.11 5.81
N ARG A 59 -21.05 27.50 4.55
CA ARG A 59 -20.49 26.66 3.48
C ARG A 59 -18.96 26.76 3.52
N LEU A 60 -18.30 25.68 3.91
CA LEU A 60 -16.84 25.56 3.92
C LEU A 60 -16.32 25.39 2.49
N LEU A 61 -15.18 26.00 2.16
CA LEU A 61 -14.58 25.98 0.83
C LEU A 61 -13.06 25.84 0.95
N GLY A 62 -12.47 25.01 0.08
CA GLY A 62 -11.00 24.83 0.00
C GLY A 62 -10.42 24.30 1.31
N ASP A 63 -9.36 24.94 1.79
CA ASP A 63 -8.60 24.55 2.98
C ASP A 63 -9.47 24.45 4.25
N GLU A 64 -10.55 25.25 4.37
CA GLU A 64 -11.47 25.17 5.51
C GLU A 64 -12.14 23.79 5.62
N GLU A 65 -12.33 23.09 4.50
CA GLU A 65 -12.92 21.75 4.47
C GLU A 65 -11.96 20.69 4.99
N GLU A 66 -10.66 20.86 4.71
CA GLU A 66 -9.59 20.00 5.24
C GLU A 66 -9.45 20.18 6.76
N TYR A 67 -9.37 21.43 7.24
CA TYR A 67 -9.25 21.73 8.67
C TYR A 67 -10.50 21.35 9.47
N ALA A 68 -11.69 21.39 8.86
CA ALA A 68 -12.92 20.92 9.51
C ALA A 68 -12.94 19.41 9.76
N ASN A 69 -12.28 18.63 8.89
CA ASN A 69 -12.23 17.17 8.99
C ASN A 69 -10.97 16.65 9.72
N SER A 70 -10.04 17.55 10.07
CA SER A 70 -8.81 17.17 10.78
C SER A 70 -9.11 16.67 12.20
N GLY A 71 -8.41 15.62 12.64
CA GLY A 71 -8.46 15.14 14.03
C GLY A 71 -7.82 16.11 15.03
N TRP A 72 -7.03 17.08 14.56
CA TRP A 72 -6.45 18.17 15.37
C TRP A 72 -7.41 19.33 15.58
N ASN A 73 -8.57 19.32 14.92
CA ASN A 73 -9.66 20.23 15.24
C ASN A 73 -10.26 19.80 16.58
N LEU A 74 -10.23 20.69 17.56
CA LEU A 74 -10.61 20.37 18.94
C LEU A 74 -12.09 19.97 19.09
N ASN A 75 -12.94 20.30 18.12
CA ASN A 75 -14.33 19.84 18.08
C ASN A 75 -14.46 18.35 17.71
N ASN A 76 -13.47 17.80 16.99
CA ASN A 76 -13.46 16.41 16.55
C ASN A 76 -12.76 15.49 17.56
N MET A 77 -11.82 16.02 18.36
CA MET A 77 -10.98 15.21 19.24
C MET A 77 -11.77 14.35 20.26
N PRO A 78 -12.83 14.86 20.92
CA PRO A 78 -13.62 14.06 21.85
C PRO A 78 -14.46 12.95 21.19
N VAL A 79 -14.66 13.02 19.86
CA VAL A 79 -15.49 12.08 19.08
C VAL A 79 -14.68 11.18 18.15
N LEU A 80 -13.34 11.23 18.21
CA LEU A 80 -12.48 10.28 17.50
C LEU A 80 -12.70 8.86 18.04
N GLU A 81 -12.48 7.85 17.19
CA GLU A 81 -12.70 6.43 17.55
C GLU A 81 -11.84 5.97 18.75
N GLN A 82 -10.68 6.59 18.95
CA GLN A 82 -9.77 6.32 20.07
C GLN A 82 -10.11 7.10 21.35
N SER A 83 -11.03 8.06 21.27
CA SER A 83 -11.48 8.84 22.43
C SER A 83 -12.54 8.05 23.21
N VAL A 84 -12.27 7.84 24.48
CA VAL A 84 -13.22 7.23 25.43
C VAL A 84 -14.52 8.05 25.52
N LEU A 85 -14.40 9.37 25.38
CA LEU A 85 -15.55 10.27 25.52
C LEU A 85 -16.60 10.04 24.43
N THR A 86 -16.25 9.44 23.29
CA THR A 86 -17.19 9.11 22.19
C THR A 86 -18.37 8.26 22.69
N HIS A 87 -18.17 7.43 23.72
CA HIS A 87 -19.19 6.54 24.28
C HIS A 87 -20.07 7.19 25.37
N ILE A 88 -19.86 8.47 25.68
CA ILE A 88 -20.72 9.25 26.58
C ILE A 88 -21.78 10.00 25.75
N ASN A 89 -23.06 9.69 25.89
CA ASN A 89 -24.10 10.35 25.08
C ASN A 89 -24.44 11.80 25.51
N VAL A 90 -23.83 12.30 26.58
CA VAL A 90 -24.08 13.63 27.14
C VAL A 90 -22.95 14.58 26.74
N ASP A 91 -23.32 15.77 26.24
CA ASP A 91 -22.39 16.87 25.99
C ASP A 91 -21.94 17.48 27.32
N ILE A 92 -20.78 17.06 27.81
CA ILE A 92 -20.16 17.64 28.99
C ILE A 92 -19.36 18.88 28.56
N SER A 93 -19.78 20.06 29.03
CA SER A 93 -19.09 21.33 28.77
C SER A 93 -17.64 21.26 29.26
N GLY A 94 -16.68 21.70 28.43
CA GLY A 94 -15.24 21.67 28.74
C GLY A 94 -14.57 20.37 28.30
N MET A 95 -15.28 19.25 28.34
CA MET A 95 -14.75 17.94 27.92
C MET A 95 -15.11 17.56 26.49
N LYS A 96 -16.38 17.64 26.09
CA LYS A 96 -16.81 17.36 24.71
C LYS A 96 -16.92 18.60 23.86
N VAL A 97 -17.16 19.73 24.51
CA VAL A 97 -17.36 21.02 23.87
C VAL A 97 -16.17 21.89 24.25
N PRO A 98 -15.35 22.34 23.29
CA PRO A 98 -14.19 23.19 23.57
C PRO A 98 -14.56 24.48 24.30
N TRP A 99 -13.63 24.96 25.14
CA TRP A 99 -13.69 26.25 25.80
C TRP A 99 -12.70 27.22 25.19
N LEU A 100 -13.09 28.50 25.15
CA LEU A 100 -12.29 29.58 24.60
C LEU A 100 -11.74 30.46 25.70
N TYR A 101 -10.51 30.93 25.48
CA TYR A 101 -9.78 31.77 26.40
C TYR A 101 -9.25 33.00 25.65
N VAL A 102 -9.69 34.17 26.09
CA VAL A 102 -9.20 35.47 25.62
C VAL A 102 -8.20 35.99 26.64
N GLY A 103 -6.92 35.98 26.28
CA GLY A 103 -5.82 36.39 27.14
C GLY A 103 -5.42 37.85 26.94
N MET A 104 -4.86 38.44 28.00
CA MET A 104 -4.15 39.72 27.93
C MET A 104 -2.82 39.59 28.70
N CYS A 105 -1.92 40.56 28.55
CA CYS A 105 -0.65 40.54 29.29
C CYS A 105 -0.89 40.36 30.80
N PHE A 106 -0.17 39.41 31.40
CA PHE A 106 -0.27 38.98 32.80
C PHE A 106 -1.56 38.26 33.21
N SER A 107 -2.55 38.09 32.33
CA SER A 107 -3.68 37.23 32.69
C SER A 107 -3.21 35.78 32.87
N SER A 108 -3.60 35.17 33.98
CA SER A 108 -3.02 33.92 34.47
C SER A 108 -4.06 32.87 34.80
N PHE A 109 -3.63 31.61 34.80
CA PHE A 109 -4.38 30.49 35.32
C PHE A 109 -3.55 29.79 36.41
N CYS A 110 -4.19 29.51 37.54
CA CYS A 110 -3.57 28.95 38.73
C CYS A 110 -3.17 27.48 38.53
N TRP A 111 -2.38 26.94 39.47
CA TRP A 111 -2.04 25.52 39.47
C TRP A 111 -3.29 24.66 39.57
N HIS A 112 -3.50 23.80 38.58
CA HIS A 112 -4.61 22.85 38.58
C HIS A 112 -4.28 21.60 37.78
N ILE A 113 -5.20 20.64 37.89
CA ILE A 113 -5.28 19.42 37.11
C ILE A 113 -6.67 19.35 36.50
N GLU A 114 -6.79 18.63 35.40
CA GLU A 114 -8.06 18.44 34.72
C GLU A 114 -9.04 17.58 35.52
N ASP A 115 -10.33 17.80 35.29
CA ASP A 115 -11.38 16.95 35.86
C ASP A 115 -11.18 15.48 35.47
N HIS A 116 -11.38 14.61 36.45
CA HIS A 116 -11.11 13.17 36.37
C HIS A 116 -9.67 12.80 35.94
N TRP A 117 -8.71 13.70 36.18
CA TRP A 117 -7.32 13.53 35.73
C TRP A 117 -7.24 13.22 34.22
N SER A 118 -8.13 13.80 33.42
CA SER A 118 -8.12 13.65 31.96
C SER A 118 -6.92 14.34 31.32
N TYR A 119 -6.72 14.12 30.03
CA TYR A 119 -5.83 14.96 29.24
C TYR A 119 -6.53 16.29 28.95
N SER A 120 -5.76 17.35 28.73
CA SER A 120 -6.24 18.52 27.97
C SER A 120 -5.32 18.84 26.82
N ILE A 121 -5.91 19.41 25.77
CA ILE A 121 -5.16 19.97 24.63
C ILE A 121 -5.59 21.42 24.44
N ASN A 122 -4.61 22.29 24.27
CA ASN A 122 -4.81 23.72 24.05
C ASN A 122 -4.18 24.13 22.72
N PHE A 123 -4.94 24.83 21.88
CA PHE A 123 -4.45 25.43 20.65
C PHE A 123 -4.47 26.95 20.76
N LEU A 124 -3.35 27.59 20.45
CA LEU A 124 -3.27 29.04 20.39
C LEU A 124 -3.52 29.50 18.95
N HIS A 125 -4.74 29.98 18.67
CA HIS A 125 -5.14 30.39 17.32
C HIS A 125 -4.29 31.55 16.79
N TRP A 126 -4.15 32.61 17.60
CA TRP A 126 -3.39 33.81 17.23
C TRP A 126 -3.03 34.63 18.47
N GLY A 127 -2.13 35.61 18.27
CA GLY A 127 -1.75 36.59 19.28
C GLY A 127 -0.37 36.33 19.88
N GLU A 128 -0.11 36.99 21.02
CA GLU A 128 1.15 36.88 21.74
C GLU A 128 1.26 35.55 22.52
N PRO A 129 2.48 35.07 22.82
CA PRO A 129 2.66 33.73 23.40
C PRO A 129 1.96 33.51 24.75
N LYS A 130 1.66 32.26 25.07
CA LYS A 130 1.17 31.82 26.38
C LYS A 130 2.29 31.06 27.10
N THR A 131 2.65 31.48 28.30
CA THR A 131 3.69 30.81 29.12
C THR A 131 3.05 29.73 29.96
N TRP A 132 3.63 28.54 29.92
CA TRP A 132 3.17 27.38 30.68
C TRP A 132 4.24 26.89 31.64
N TYR A 133 3.80 26.46 32.81
CA TYR A 133 4.56 25.65 33.76
C TYR A 133 3.84 24.32 33.95
N GLY A 134 4.58 23.22 33.84
CA GLY A 134 4.06 21.86 33.96
C GLY A 134 4.84 21.05 34.98
N VAL A 135 4.12 20.25 35.76
CA VAL A 135 4.65 19.31 36.74
C VAL A 135 4.16 17.91 36.36
N PRO A 136 5.06 16.92 36.25
CA PRO A 136 4.69 15.57 35.81
C PRO A 136 3.82 14.86 36.86
N ALA A 137 2.98 13.94 36.39
CA ALA A 137 1.99 13.21 37.20
C ALA A 137 2.59 12.51 38.45
N HIS A 138 3.80 11.95 38.34
CA HIS A 138 4.46 11.27 39.46
C HIS A 138 4.84 12.22 40.60
N ALA A 139 4.93 13.53 40.35
CA ALA A 139 5.24 14.55 41.33
C ALA A 139 4.00 15.29 41.86
N ALA A 140 2.79 14.91 41.41
CA ALA A 140 1.55 15.55 41.82
C ALA A 140 1.37 15.57 43.35
N GLU A 141 1.51 14.42 44.01
CA GLU A 141 1.36 14.31 45.47
C GLU A 141 2.43 15.10 46.23
N GLN A 142 3.64 15.18 45.68
CA GLN A 142 4.71 15.99 46.25
C GLN A 142 4.36 17.48 46.19
N LEU A 143 3.85 17.96 45.06
CA LEU A 143 3.38 19.32 44.90
C LEU A 143 2.20 19.62 45.84
N GLU A 144 1.21 18.72 45.95
CA GLU A 144 0.10 18.87 46.91
C GLU A 144 0.62 18.97 48.35
N SER A 145 1.63 18.18 48.71
CA SER A 145 2.27 18.21 50.03
C SER A 145 3.00 19.52 50.30
N VAL A 146 3.73 20.05 49.32
CA VAL A 146 4.43 21.34 49.43
C VAL A 146 3.42 22.47 49.59
N MET A 147 2.34 22.49 48.80
CA MET A 147 1.29 23.49 48.94
C MET A 147 0.62 23.45 50.31
N LYS A 148 0.29 22.25 50.82
CA LYS A 148 -0.25 22.06 52.17
C LYS A 148 0.70 22.56 53.26
N LYS A 149 2.00 22.35 53.09
CA LYS A 149 3.01 22.78 54.06
C LYS A 149 3.20 24.30 54.09
N LEU A 150 3.11 24.95 52.94
CA LEU A 150 3.35 26.40 52.82
C LEU A 150 2.11 27.24 53.13
N ALA A 151 0.91 26.69 52.98
CA ALA A 151 -0.34 27.39 53.26
C ALA A 151 -1.32 26.55 54.12
N PRO A 152 -0.92 26.03 55.28
CA PRO A 152 -1.72 25.07 56.06
C PRO A 152 -3.08 25.62 56.48
N GLU A 153 -3.17 26.90 56.86
CA GLU A 153 -4.42 27.56 57.28
C GLU A 153 -5.49 27.56 56.17
N LEU A 154 -5.06 27.63 54.90
CA LEU A 154 -5.92 27.64 53.72
C LEU A 154 -6.47 26.23 53.44
N PHE A 155 -5.70 25.18 53.75
CA PHE A 155 -6.09 23.77 53.59
C PHE A 155 -6.91 23.22 54.75
N ASP A 156 -6.64 23.68 55.97
CA ASP A 156 -7.42 23.30 57.16
C ASP A 156 -8.84 23.88 57.09
N SER A 157 -8.99 25.06 56.49
CA SER A 157 -10.30 25.69 56.24
C SER A 157 -11.00 25.09 55.02
N GLN A 158 -10.26 24.73 53.96
CA GLN A 158 -10.80 24.10 52.75
C GLN A 158 -9.90 22.98 52.24
N PRO A 159 -10.22 21.70 52.54
CA PRO A 159 -9.43 20.56 52.06
C PRO A 159 -9.37 20.42 50.53
N ASP A 160 -10.35 21.00 49.81
CA ASP A 160 -10.49 20.95 48.35
C ASP A 160 -9.92 22.19 47.63
N LEU A 161 -9.22 23.07 48.37
CA LEU A 161 -8.70 24.35 47.88
C LEU A 161 -7.83 24.22 46.62
N LEU A 162 -7.02 23.16 46.51
CA LEU A 162 -6.16 22.90 45.34
C LEU A 162 -6.94 22.74 44.03
N HIS A 163 -8.22 22.40 44.13
CA HIS A 163 -9.06 22.14 42.98
C HIS A 163 -9.95 23.33 42.63
N GLN A 164 -9.98 24.38 43.45
CA GLN A 164 -10.76 25.60 43.22
C GLN A 164 -10.00 26.69 42.45
N LEU A 165 -8.82 26.38 41.88
CA LEU A 165 -8.07 27.30 40.99
C LEU A 165 -7.66 28.64 41.64
N VAL A 166 -7.38 28.68 42.95
CA VAL A 166 -7.17 29.96 43.65
C VAL A 166 -5.72 30.32 43.96
N THR A 167 -4.75 29.43 43.80
CA THR A 167 -3.36 29.68 44.25
C THR A 167 -2.34 29.62 43.11
N ILE A 168 -1.66 30.74 42.92
CA ILE A 168 -0.44 30.82 42.10
C ILE A 168 0.75 30.66 43.05
N MET A 169 1.57 29.63 42.81
CA MET A 169 2.81 29.40 43.55
C MET A 169 3.98 29.50 42.60
N ASN A 170 5.01 30.25 43.00
CA ASN A 170 6.20 30.42 42.16
C ASN A 170 6.89 29.07 41.92
N PRO A 171 7.15 28.68 40.65
CA PRO A 171 7.87 27.47 40.27
C PRO A 171 9.18 27.26 41.03
N ASN A 172 9.92 28.34 41.33
CA ASN A 172 11.19 28.25 42.04
C ASN A 172 11.02 27.67 43.45
N ILE A 173 9.92 28.01 44.14
CA ILE A 173 9.62 27.48 45.48
C ILE A 173 9.34 25.97 45.39
N LEU A 174 8.61 25.53 44.37
CA LEU A 174 8.35 24.10 44.12
C LEU A 174 9.66 23.35 43.84
N MET A 175 10.53 23.93 42.99
CA MET A 175 11.83 23.35 42.64
C MET A 175 12.77 23.25 43.86
N GLU A 176 12.78 24.25 44.74
CA GLU A 176 13.54 24.23 46.00
C GLU A 176 13.08 23.11 46.95
N HIS A 177 11.81 22.72 46.87
CA HIS A 177 11.24 21.58 47.59
C HIS A 177 11.34 20.25 46.83
N GLY A 178 12.12 20.22 45.74
CA GLY A 178 12.41 19.03 44.95
C GLY A 178 11.30 18.60 43.99
N VAL A 179 10.33 19.46 43.71
CA VAL A 179 9.29 19.19 42.70
C VAL A 179 9.85 19.53 41.30
N PRO A 180 9.86 18.60 40.34
CA PRO A 180 10.27 18.90 38.97
C PRO A 180 9.25 19.82 38.29
N VAL A 181 9.71 20.98 37.82
CA VAL A 181 8.90 21.93 37.05
C VAL A 181 9.55 22.15 35.69
N PHE A 182 8.75 22.05 34.64
CA PHE A 182 9.12 22.33 33.26
C PHE A 182 8.36 23.55 32.76
N ARG A 183 8.88 24.23 31.73
CA ARG A 183 8.24 25.41 31.16
C ARG A 183 8.34 25.46 29.63
N THR A 184 7.38 26.14 29.01
CA THR A 184 7.42 26.46 27.58
C THR A 184 6.66 27.76 27.28
N ASN A 185 7.00 28.39 26.14
CA ASN A 185 6.23 29.49 25.56
C ASN A 185 5.47 28.95 24.35
N GLN A 186 4.16 28.80 24.47
CA GLN A 186 3.29 28.42 23.36
C GLN A 186 3.08 29.62 22.43
N CYS A 187 3.52 29.50 21.19
CA CYS A 187 3.34 30.49 20.14
C CYS A 187 2.09 30.19 19.30
N ALA A 188 1.64 31.18 18.50
CA ALA A 188 0.46 31.01 17.66
C ALA A 188 0.65 29.87 16.65
N GLY A 189 -0.37 29.03 16.49
CA GLY A 189 -0.34 27.82 15.67
C GLY A 189 0.19 26.57 16.39
N GLU A 190 0.59 26.68 17.66
CA GLU A 190 1.11 25.54 18.44
C GLU A 190 0.07 24.94 19.39
N PHE A 191 0.18 23.63 19.59
CA PHE A 191 -0.57 22.89 20.58
C PHE A 191 0.24 22.69 21.87
N VAL A 192 -0.43 22.75 23.02
CA VAL A 192 0.08 22.26 24.31
C VAL A 192 -0.83 21.14 24.77
N VAL A 193 -0.25 20.01 25.15
CA VAL A 193 -0.97 18.84 25.69
C VAL A 193 -0.60 18.66 27.15
N THR A 194 -1.59 18.56 28.02
CA THR A 194 -1.41 18.21 29.42
C THR A 194 -1.79 16.74 29.61
N PHE A 195 -0.95 16.02 30.37
CA PHE A 195 -1.14 14.58 30.62
C PHE A 195 -1.95 14.36 31.91
N PRO A 196 -2.54 13.16 32.09
CA PRO A 196 -3.31 12.81 33.28
C PRO A 196 -2.58 13.13 34.58
N ARG A 197 -3.27 13.87 35.46
CA ARG A 197 -2.74 14.31 36.78
C ARG A 197 -1.48 15.19 36.69
N ALA A 198 -1.15 15.75 35.52
CA ALA A 198 -0.07 16.72 35.39
C ALA A 198 -0.55 18.10 35.83
N TYR A 199 0.00 18.61 36.93
CA TYR A 199 -0.29 19.95 37.40
C TYR A 199 0.26 20.98 36.42
N HIS A 200 -0.52 22.00 36.12
CA HIS A 200 -0.09 23.07 35.24
C HIS A 200 -0.63 24.43 35.66
N SER A 201 0.13 25.48 35.35
CA SER A 201 -0.20 26.88 35.57
C SER A 201 0.46 27.74 34.50
N GLY A 202 0.11 29.03 34.43
CA GLY A 202 0.71 29.89 33.43
C GLY A 202 0.11 31.27 33.35
N PHE A 203 0.61 32.05 32.41
CA PHE A 203 0.14 33.41 32.14
C PHE A 203 0.37 33.78 30.66
N ASN A 204 -0.38 34.77 30.18
CA ASN A 204 -0.29 35.26 28.81
C ASN A 204 0.73 36.39 28.70
N GLN A 205 1.59 36.34 27.68
CA GLN A 205 2.58 37.38 27.39
C GLN A 205 1.92 38.67 26.89
N GLY A 206 0.74 38.55 26.28
CA GLY A 206 0.01 39.68 25.73
C GLY A 206 -1.38 39.29 25.25
N TYR A 207 -1.91 40.03 24.28
CA TYR A 207 -3.25 39.77 23.75
C TYR A 207 -3.26 38.52 22.87
N ASN A 208 -4.09 37.53 23.22
CA ASN A 208 -4.18 36.29 22.47
C ASN A 208 -5.53 35.61 22.59
N PHE A 209 -5.73 34.58 21.76
CA PHE A 209 -6.94 33.77 21.73
C PHE A 209 -6.58 32.29 21.63
N ALA A 210 -7.00 31.52 22.62
CA ALA A 210 -6.77 30.09 22.70
C ALA A 210 -8.08 29.32 22.81
N GLU A 211 -8.06 28.06 22.40
CA GLU A 211 -9.16 27.12 22.53
C GLU A 211 -8.62 25.82 23.14
N ALA A 212 -9.35 25.22 24.07
CA ALA A 212 -8.94 23.98 24.72
C ALA A 212 -10.10 23.01 24.90
N VAL A 213 -9.77 21.72 24.99
CA VAL A 213 -10.74 20.66 25.26
C VAL A 213 -10.05 19.53 26.03
N ASN A 214 -10.80 18.85 26.90
CA ASN A 214 -10.34 17.61 27.52
C ASN A 214 -10.55 16.41 26.61
N PHE A 215 -9.74 15.37 26.81
CA PHE A 215 -9.95 14.09 26.13
C PHE A 215 -9.44 12.94 26.99
N CYS A 216 -9.91 11.74 26.69
CA CYS A 216 -9.57 10.52 27.42
C CYS A 216 -9.22 9.41 26.42
N THR A 217 -8.09 8.74 26.64
CA THR A 217 -7.57 7.64 25.82
C THR A 217 -7.63 6.31 26.58
N ALA A 218 -7.24 5.21 25.94
CA ALA A 218 -7.25 3.88 26.57
C ALA A 218 -6.38 3.79 27.84
N ASP A 219 -5.22 4.44 27.86
CA ASP A 219 -4.30 4.48 29.01
C ASP A 219 -4.85 5.29 30.19
N TRP A 220 -5.80 6.20 29.95
CA TRP A 220 -6.44 6.99 31.01
C TRP A 220 -7.42 6.17 31.85
N LEU A 221 -8.04 5.11 31.33
CA LEU A 221 -9.07 4.34 32.06
C LEU A 221 -8.65 3.94 33.50
N PRO A 222 -7.47 3.33 33.75
CA PRO A 222 -7.00 3.06 35.11
C PRO A 222 -6.82 4.32 35.96
N MET A 223 -6.34 5.42 35.37
CA MET A 223 -6.17 6.71 36.05
C MET A 223 -7.52 7.30 36.46
N GLY A 224 -8.54 7.21 35.59
CA GLY A 224 -9.90 7.66 35.88
C GLY A 224 -10.52 6.94 37.08
N ARG A 225 -10.38 5.61 37.17
CA ARG A 225 -10.84 4.84 38.33
C ARG A 225 -10.11 5.24 39.62
N GLN A 226 -8.79 5.43 39.55
CA GLN A 226 -8.01 5.92 40.70
C GLN A 226 -8.43 7.33 41.11
N CYS A 227 -8.73 8.20 40.14
CA CYS A 227 -9.24 9.55 40.37
C CYS A 227 -10.58 9.52 41.11
N VAL A 228 -11.54 8.68 40.70
CA VAL A 228 -12.83 8.54 41.40
C VAL A 228 -12.62 8.03 42.83
N ALA A 229 -11.70 7.08 43.04
CA ALA A 229 -11.34 6.63 44.38
C ALA A 229 -10.72 7.76 45.23
N HIS A 230 -9.95 8.66 44.61
CA HIS A 230 -9.40 9.85 45.25
C HIS A 230 -10.48 10.89 45.58
N TYR A 231 -11.36 11.22 44.63
CA TYR A 231 -12.49 12.14 44.81
C TYR A 231 -13.41 11.69 45.96
N ARG A 232 -13.67 10.38 46.04
CA ARG A 232 -14.44 9.77 47.14
C ARG A 232 -13.82 10.03 48.52
N ARG A 233 -12.48 10.07 48.64
CA ARG A 233 -11.80 10.40 49.91
C ARG A 233 -11.88 11.88 50.25
N LEU A 234 -11.98 12.74 49.23
CA LEU A 234 -12.06 14.20 49.38
C LEU A 234 -13.49 14.74 49.48
N HIS A 235 -14.50 13.88 49.33
CA HIS A 235 -15.91 14.28 49.26
C HIS A 235 -16.23 15.19 48.06
N ARG A 236 -15.52 15.01 46.94
CA ARG A 236 -15.68 15.81 45.72
C ARG A 236 -16.71 15.18 44.77
N TYR A 237 -17.50 16.04 44.13
CA TYR A 237 -18.46 15.65 43.10
C TYR A 237 -17.76 15.12 41.85
N CYS A 238 -18.31 14.07 41.26
CA CYS A 238 -17.86 13.56 39.97
C CYS A 238 -18.66 14.23 38.84
N VAL A 239 -17.98 14.64 37.77
CA VAL A 239 -18.64 15.18 36.55
C VAL A 239 -19.46 14.12 35.81
N PHE A 240 -19.07 12.84 35.91
CA PHE A 240 -19.79 11.69 35.35
C PHE A 240 -19.39 10.43 36.12
N SER A 241 -20.14 9.34 35.96
CA SER A 241 -19.79 8.03 36.53
C SER A 241 -18.81 7.27 35.62
N HIS A 242 -17.61 6.98 36.15
CA HIS A 242 -16.59 6.19 35.43
C HIS A 242 -17.04 4.74 35.19
N GLU A 243 -17.79 4.16 36.14
CA GLU A 243 -18.33 2.81 36.03
C GLU A 243 -19.41 2.73 34.95
N GLU A 244 -20.28 3.75 34.87
CA GLU A 244 -21.29 3.86 33.81
C GLU A 244 -20.65 3.90 32.42
N LEU A 245 -19.58 4.69 32.28
CA LEU A 245 -18.79 4.78 31.06
C LEU A 245 -18.22 3.42 30.64
N LEU A 246 -17.58 2.69 31.56
CA LEU A 246 -17.05 1.35 31.28
C LEU A 246 -18.15 0.38 30.85
N CYS A 247 -19.31 0.37 31.53
CA CYS A 247 -20.44 -0.47 31.17
C CYS A 247 -21.04 -0.12 29.80
N LYS A 248 -21.13 1.18 29.45
CA LYS A 248 -21.59 1.64 28.14
C LYS A 248 -20.64 1.20 27.01
N MET A 249 -19.33 1.32 27.23
CA MET A 249 -18.33 0.82 26.29
C MET A 249 -18.44 -0.71 26.13
N ALA A 250 -18.58 -1.44 27.23
CA ALA A 250 -18.69 -2.89 27.19
C ALA A 250 -20.00 -3.40 26.57
N ALA A 251 -21.06 -2.59 26.57
CA ALA A 251 -22.34 -2.92 25.95
C ALA A 251 -22.29 -2.87 24.40
N ASP A 252 -21.33 -2.14 23.81
CA ASP A 252 -21.13 -2.07 22.36
C ASP A 252 -19.66 -2.35 21.97
N PRO A 253 -19.20 -3.62 22.05
CA PRO A 253 -17.80 -3.97 21.77
C PRO A 253 -17.39 -3.77 20.30
N GLU A 254 -18.33 -3.73 19.36
CA GLU A 254 -18.03 -3.62 17.93
C GLU A 254 -17.60 -2.21 17.53
N SER A 255 -18.11 -1.19 18.22
CA SER A 255 -17.69 0.20 18.00
C SER A 255 -16.38 0.58 18.70
N LEU A 256 -15.87 -0.28 19.60
CA LEU A 256 -14.61 -0.03 20.30
C LEU A 256 -13.40 -0.24 19.40
N ASP A 257 -12.46 0.71 19.49
CA ASP A 257 -11.08 0.48 19.10
C ASP A 257 -10.49 -0.70 19.88
N VAL A 258 -9.52 -1.40 19.27
CA VAL A 258 -8.94 -2.63 19.82
C VAL A 258 -8.12 -2.37 21.09
N GLU A 259 -7.44 -1.23 21.18
CA GLU A 259 -6.69 -0.84 22.38
C GLU A 259 -7.64 -0.46 23.52
N LEU A 260 -8.73 0.25 23.19
CA LEU A 260 -9.82 0.53 24.11
C LEU A 260 -10.46 -0.76 24.63
N ALA A 261 -10.78 -1.71 23.76
CA ALA A 261 -11.38 -2.99 24.16
C ALA A 261 -10.46 -3.76 25.13
N ALA A 262 -9.15 -3.80 24.88
CA ALA A 262 -8.20 -4.44 25.77
C ALA A 262 -8.10 -3.73 27.15
N ALA A 263 -8.15 -2.40 27.16
CA ALA A 263 -8.13 -1.62 28.39
C ALA A 263 -9.44 -1.76 29.19
N VAL A 264 -10.59 -1.68 28.52
CA VAL A 264 -11.92 -1.91 29.13
C VAL A 264 -12.01 -3.31 29.73
N PHE A 265 -11.53 -4.35 29.03
CA PHE A 265 -11.54 -5.72 29.56
C PHE A 265 -10.80 -5.83 30.90
N ARG A 266 -9.63 -5.18 31.03
CA ARG A 266 -8.86 -5.18 32.29
C ARG A 266 -9.57 -4.39 33.38
N GLU A 267 -9.97 -3.16 33.09
CA GLU A 267 -10.59 -2.28 34.11
C GLU A 267 -11.96 -2.80 34.55
N MET A 268 -12.75 -3.36 33.64
CA MET A 268 -14.03 -3.98 33.98
C MET A 268 -13.84 -5.23 34.85
N GLY A 269 -12.77 -6.00 34.63
CA GLY A 269 -12.39 -7.11 35.52
C GLY A 269 -12.13 -6.65 36.96
N GLU A 270 -11.29 -5.61 37.14
CA GLU A 270 -11.02 -5.04 38.47
C GLU A 270 -12.27 -4.46 39.13
N MET A 271 -13.11 -3.76 38.35
CA MET A 271 -14.37 -3.18 38.81
C MET A 271 -15.35 -4.26 39.30
N MET A 272 -15.47 -5.38 38.56
CA MET A 272 -16.35 -6.49 38.92
C MET A 272 -15.91 -7.22 40.18
N GLU A 273 -14.59 -7.45 40.34
CA GLU A 273 -14.05 -8.08 41.55
C GLU A 273 -14.34 -7.23 42.79
N GLU A 274 -14.14 -5.91 42.69
CA GLU A 274 -14.41 -4.98 43.78
C GLU A 274 -15.91 -4.88 44.10
N GLU A 275 -16.76 -4.76 43.09
CA GLU A 275 -18.22 -4.72 43.26
C GLU A 275 -18.75 -6.01 43.91
N THR A 276 -18.26 -7.17 43.47
CA THR A 276 -18.60 -8.48 44.06
C THR A 276 -18.23 -8.52 45.54
N ARG A 277 -17.01 -8.08 45.87
CA ARG A 277 -16.52 -8.01 47.26
C ARG A 277 -17.36 -7.08 48.12
N LEU A 278 -17.73 -5.91 47.61
CA LEU A 278 -18.56 -4.93 48.34
C LEU A 278 -19.98 -5.46 48.58
N ARG A 279 -20.61 -6.10 47.58
CA ARG A 279 -21.94 -6.72 47.74
C ARG A 279 -21.92 -7.88 48.74
N GLN A 280 -20.90 -8.74 48.68
CA GLN A 280 -20.74 -9.84 49.64
C GLN A 280 -20.58 -9.32 51.07
N ALA A 281 -19.71 -8.32 51.28
CA ALA A 281 -19.55 -7.69 52.59
C ALA A 281 -20.86 -7.07 53.10
N LEU A 282 -21.67 -6.46 52.22
CA LEU A 282 -22.97 -5.90 52.59
C LEU A 282 -23.97 -6.98 53.01
N GLN A 283 -23.99 -8.12 52.30
CA GLN A 283 -24.83 -9.26 52.63
C GLN A 283 -24.42 -9.89 53.98
N GLU A 284 -23.12 -10.03 54.24
CA GLU A 284 -22.58 -10.50 55.54
C GLU A 284 -22.95 -9.56 56.69
N MET A 285 -23.03 -8.25 56.43
CA MET A 285 -23.48 -7.27 57.42
C MET A 285 -25.00 -7.38 57.71
N GLY A 286 -25.78 -8.10 56.90
CA GLY A 286 -27.19 -8.41 57.19
C GLY A 286 -28.22 -7.59 56.40
N VAL A 287 -27.84 -7.03 55.24
CA VAL A 287 -28.80 -6.47 54.28
C VAL A 287 -29.45 -7.62 53.51
N LEU A 288 -30.77 -7.74 53.59
CA LEU A 288 -31.53 -8.87 53.00
C LEU A 288 -32.32 -8.47 51.75
N SER A 289 -32.68 -7.19 51.63
CA SER A 289 -33.46 -6.68 50.49
C SER A 289 -32.53 -6.18 49.40
N SER A 290 -32.84 -6.54 48.16
CA SER A 290 -32.15 -6.06 46.98
C SER A 290 -33.15 -5.78 45.85
N GLU A 291 -33.05 -4.63 45.22
CA GLU A 291 -33.92 -4.20 44.13
C GLU A 291 -33.07 -3.69 42.96
N GLN A 292 -33.49 -4.03 41.74
CA GLN A 292 -32.81 -3.54 40.55
C GLN A 292 -33.23 -2.10 40.24
N GLU A 293 -32.27 -1.24 39.91
CA GLU A 293 -32.48 0.16 39.59
C GLU A 293 -31.65 0.60 38.38
N VAL A 294 -32.25 1.40 37.51
CA VAL A 294 -31.62 1.90 36.27
C VAL A 294 -31.06 3.30 36.54
N PHE A 295 -29.87 3.35 37.15
CA PHE A 295 -29.25 4.59 37.62
C PHE A 295 -29.00 5.62 36.53
N GLU A 296 -28.79 5.22 35.27
CA GLU A 296 -28.55 6.15 34.15
C GLU A 296 -29.77 7.01 33.76
N LEU A 297 -30.96 6.67 34.25
CA LEU A 297 -32.18 7.47 34.07
C LEU A 297 -32.43 8.43 35.24
N VAL A 298 -31.72 8.24 36.35
CA VAL A 298 -31.80 9.09 37.54
C VAL A 298 -30.84 10.27 37.36
N PRO A 299 -31.28 11.51 37.63
CA PRO A 299 -30.39 12.68 37.61
C PRO A 299 -29.16 12.50 38.51
N ASP A 300 -28.01 13.05 38.09
CA ASP A 300 -26.73 12.88 38.80
C ASP A 300 -26.79 13.37 40.25
N ASP A 301 -27.54 14.42 40.54
CA ASP A 301 -27.76 14.98 41.87
C ASP A 301 -28.56 14.06 42.79
N GLU A 302 -29.53 13.32 42.25
CA GLU A 302 -30.34 12.36 43.00
C GLU A 302 -29.60 11.04 43.26
N ARG A 303 -28.63 10.68 42.41
CA ARG A 303 -27.85 9.44 42.53
C ARG A 303 -26.47 9.58 43.18
N GLN A 304 -26.23 10.67 43.90
CA GLN A 304 -24.97 10.91 44.61
C GLN A 304 -24.97 10.30 46.02
N CYS A 305 -23.84 9.70 46.41
CA CYS A 305 -23.65 9.27 47.78
C CYS A 305 -23.69 10.47 48.73
N GLN A 306 -24.56 10.40 49.74
CA GLN A 306 -24.72 11.50 50.69
C GLN A 306 -23.43 11.86 51.44
N LYS A 307 -22.56 10.87 51.70
CA LYS A 307 -21.29 11.05 52.39
C LYS A 307 -20.18 11.54 51.48
N CYS A 308 -19.87 10.85 50.38
CA CYS A 308 -18.69 11.13 49.55
C CYS A 308 -18.96 11.84 48.23
N LYS A 309 -20.23 12.11 47.90
CA LYS A 309 -20.65 12.83 46.68
C LYS A 309 -20.28 12.14 45.36
N THR A 310 -19.84 10.88 45.42
CA THR A 310 -19.64 10.04 44.24
C THR A 310 -21.00 9.70 43.61
N THR A 311 -21.11 9.86 42.30
CA THR A 311 -22.27 9.44 41.50
C THR A 311 -22.32 7.91 41.44
N CYS A 312 -23.33 7.31 42.06
CA CYS A 312 -23.49 5.85 42.12
C CYS A 312 -24.06 5.31 40.80
N PHE A 313 -23.56 4.16 40.35
CA PHE A 313 -24.05 3.49 39.14
C PHE A 313 -24.21 1.97 39.31
N LEU A 314 -23.18 1.24 39.75
CA LEU A 314 -23.29 -0.23 39.87
C LEU A 314 -24.22 -0.65 40.99
N SER A 315 -24.08 0.01 42.15
CA SER A 315 -24.91 -0.22 43.31
C SER A 315 -24.90 0.94 44.30
N ALA A 316 -25.97 1.00 45.09
CA ALA A 316 -26.15 1.94 46.18
C ALA A 316 -26.99 1.31 47.29
N LEU A 317 -26.96 1.90 48.48
CA LEU A 317 -27.79 1.50 49.61
C LEU A 317 -28.82 2.59 49.90
N THR A 318 -30.08 2.18 50.01
CA THR A 318 -31.22 3.04 50.36
C THR A 318 -31.91 2.51 51.60
N CYS A 319 -32.67 3.37 52.29
CA CYS A 319 -33.45 2.96 53.46
C CYS A 319 -34.82 3.64 53.42
N PRO A 320 -35.92 2.94 53.78
CA PRO A 320 -37.25 3.54 53.84
C PRO A 320 -37.37 4.75 54.78
N CYS A 321 -36.46 4.91 55.75
CA CYS A 321 -36.45 6.07 56.63
C CYS A 321 -36.00 7.37 55.95
N SER A 322 -35.33 7.27 54.80
CA SER A 322 -34.77 8.39 54.06
C SER A 322 -34.84 8.09 52.56
N PRO A 323 -36.03 8.20 51.95
CA PRO A 323 -36.26 7.81 50.56
C PRO A 323 -35.49 8.69 49.55
N GLU A 324 -35.14 9.92 49.92
CA GLU A 324 -34.38 10.86 49.08
C GLU A 324 -32.85 10.72 49.23
N HIS A 325 -32.37 9.85 50.13
CA HIS A 325 -30.94 9.70 50.38
C HIS A 325 -30.43 8.32 49.99
N LEU A 326 -29.29 8.30 49.31
CA LEU A 326 -28.54 7.09 49.03
C LEU A 326 -27.08 7.21 49.45
N VAL A 327 -26.44 6.06 49.69
CA VAL A 327 -24.99 5.98 49.90
C VAL A 327 -24.37 4.91 49.01
N CYS A 328 -23.11 5.11 48.61
CA CYS A 328 -22.34 4.06 47.96
C CYS A 328 -21.97 2.96 48.96
N LEU A 329 -21.59 1.78 48.48
CA LEU A 329 -21.31 0.62 49.34
C LEU A 329 -20.14 0.83 50.31
N HIS A 330 -19.20 1.72 49.97
CA HIS A 330 -18.11 2.11 50.86
C HIS A 330 -18.59 2.82 52.13
N HIS A 331 -19.76 3.46 52.07
CA HIS A 331 -20.35 4.24 53.16
C HIS A 331 -21.68 3.64 53.64
N ALA A 332 -21.83 2.31 53.56
CA ALA A 332 -23.04 1.60 53.94
C ALA A 332 -23.45 1.82 55.41
N LYS A 333 -22.49 2.11 56.29
CA LYS A 333 -22.73 2.34 57.72
C LYS A 333 -23.24 3.75 58.01
N GLU A 334 -22.94 4.70 57.13
CA GLU A 334 -23.19 6.13 57.28
C GLU A 334 -24.54 6.60 56.72
N LEU A 335 -25.38 5.69 56.18
CA LEU A 335 -26.71 6.04 55.64
C LEU A 335 -27.67 6.55 56.73
N CYS A 336 -27.84 5.75 57.78
CA CYS A 336 -28.73 6.00 58.91
C CYS A 336 -28.51 4.95 60.00
N ASP A 337 -29.02 5.23 61.21
CA ASP A 337 -28.93 4.38 62.39
C ASP A 337 -29.91 3.18 62.37
N CYS A 338 -30.71 3.02 61.31
CA CYS A 338 -31.63 1.91 61.20
C CYS A 338 -30.90 0.54 61.09
N PRO A 339 -31.52 -0.56 61.57
CA PRO A 339 -30.98 -1.90 61.40
C PRO A 339 -30.74 -2.24 59.93
N LEU A 340 -29.67 -2.98 59.63
CA LEU A 340 -29.27 -3.30 58.26
C LEU A 340 -30.32 -4.14 57.51
N GLY A 341 -31.13 -4.93 58.23
CA GLY A 341 -32.18 -5.75 57.62
C GLY A 341 -33.34 -4.97 56.97
N ILE A 342 -33.50 -3.68 57.30
CA ILE A 342 -34.52 -2.82 56.64
C ILE A 342 -33.96 -2.00 55.48
N LYS A 343 -32.64 -1.98 55.31
CA LYS A 343 -31.98 -1.29 54.20
C LYS A 343 -32.13 -2.12 52.93
N CYS A 344 -32.15 -1.46 51.77
CA CYS A 344 -32.30 -2.09 50.46
C CYS A 344 -31.10 -1.77 49.58
N LEU A 345 -30.42 -2.82 49.10
CA LEU A 345 -29.39 -2.73 48.07
C LEU A 345 -30.05 -2.44 46.74
N ARG A 346 -29.81 -1.26 46.19
CA ARG A 346 -30.15 -0.90 44.82
C ARG A 346 -28.99 -1.30 43.92
N TYR A 347 -29.23 -2.09 42.88
CA TYR A 347 -28.17 -2.56 41.98
C TYR A 347 -28.57 -2.45 40.51
N ARG A 348 -27.60 -2.22 39.62
CA ARG A 348 -27.87 -2.06 38.19
C ARG A 348 -27.89 -3.36 37.40
N TYR A 349 -26.89 -4.19 37.64
CA TYR A 349 -26.66 -5.47 36.97
C TYR A 349 -26.53 -6.60 37.99
N ASP A 350 -27.02 -7.77 37.62
CA ASP A 350 -26.74 -9.01 38.35
C ASP A 350 -25.28 -9.43 38.15
N LEU A 351 -24.71 -10.11 39.15
CA LEU A 351 -23.33 -10.58 39.07
C LEU A 351 -23.12 -11.57 37.90
N GLU A 352 -24.19 -12.24 37.46
CA GLU A 352 -24.20 -13.19 36.35
C GLU A 352 -24.19 -12.52 34.96
N GLU A 353 -24.57 -11.25 34.87
CA GLU A 353 -24.58 -10.50 33.60
C GLU A 353 -23.15 -10.09 33.20
N PHE A 354 -22.29 -9.81 34.17
CA PHE A 354 -20.95 -9.29 33.90
C PHE A 354 -20.05 -10.21 33.05
N PRO A 355 -20.00 -11.54 33.26
CA PRO A 355 -19.25 -12.44 32.37
C PRO A 355 -19.70 -12.36 30.91
N SER A 356 -20.99 -12.11 30.65
CA SER A 356 -21.52 -11.99 29.29
C SER A 356 -21.05 -10.69 28.62
N MET A 357 -21.06 -9.57 29.35
CA MET A 357 -20.52 -8.28 28.89
C MET A 357 -19.01 -8.38 28.60
N LEU A 358 -18.26 -8.98 29.52
CA LEU A 358 -16.82 -9.20 29.33
C LEU A 358 -16.49 -10.10 28.14
N TYR A 359 -17.33 -11.09 27.82
CA TYR A 359 -17.08 -11.99 26.70
C TYR A 359 -17.06 -11.24 25.36
N GLY A 360 -17.98 -10.30 25.15
CA GLY A 360 -18.02 -9.47 23.95
C GLY A 360 -16.74 -8.64 23.79
N VAL A 361 -16.34 -7.93 24.84
CA VAL A 361 -15.12 -7.11 24.87
C VAL A 361 -13.85 -7.97 24.69
N LYS A 362 -13.79 -9.12 25.36
CA LYS A 362 -12.68 -10.08 25.22
C LYS A 362 -12.56 -10.61 23.81
N SER A 363 -13.68 -10.97 23.19
CA SER A 363 -13.73 -11.44 21.80
C SER A 363 -13.18 -10.37 20.85
N ARG A 364 -13.60 -9.10 21.03
CA ARG A 364 -13.08 -7.96 20.27
C ARG A 364 -11.57 -7.79 20.46
N ALA A 365 -11.09 -7.76 21.70
CA ALA A 365 -9.66 -7.60 22.01
C ALA A 365 -8.82 -8.74 21.40
N GLN A 366 -9.24 -10.00 21.57
CA GLN A 366 -8.52 -11.17 21.03
C GLN A 366 -8.64 -11.30 19.51
N SER A 367 -9.70 -10.74 18.91
CA SER A 367 -9.90 -10.80 17.46
C SER A 367 -8.77 -10.10 16.71
N TYR A 368 -8.27 -8.98 17.24
CA TYR A 368 -7.14 -8.27 16.65
C TYR A 368 -5.85 -9.07 16.77
N ASP A 369 -5.55 -9.64 17.94
CA ASP A 369 -4.34 -10.45 18.13
C ASP A 369 -4.32 -11.67 17.19
N THR A 370 -5.47 -12.36 17.07
CA THR A 370 -5.61 -13.51 16.19
C THR A 370 -5.51 -13.12 14.71
N TRP A 371 -6.12 -11.99 14.31
CA TRP A 371 -5.97 -11.43 12.97
C TRP A 371 -4.51 -11.03 12.68
N ALA A 372 -3.87 -10.28 13.57
CA ALA A 372 -2.50 -9.80 13.41
C ALA A 372 -1.51 -10.98 13.30
N LYS A 373 -1.73 -12.04 14.09
CA LYS A 373 -0.97 -13.29 13.96
C LYS A 373 -1.20 -13.96 12.61
N ARG A 374 -2.46 -14.11 12.17
CA ARG A 374 -2.79 -14.69 10.84
C ARG A 374 -2.16 -13.90 9.70
N VAL A 375 -2.18 -12.57 9.76
CA VAL A 375 -1.55 -11.70 8.75
C VAL A 375 -0.03 -11.84 8.78
N THR A 376 0.58 -11.85 9.95
CA THR A 376 2.03 -12.04 10.10
C THR A 376 2.47 -13.39 9.54
N ASP A 377 1.77 -14.47 9.91
CA ASP A 377 2.03 -15.81 9.43
C ASP A 377 1.82 -15.92 7.91
N ALA A 378 0.80 -15.25 7.36
CA ALA A 378 0.54 -15.22 5.92
C ALA A 378 1.61 -14.43 5.14
N LEU A 379 2.10 -13.31 5.70
CA LEU A 379 3.15 -12.50 5.08
C LEU A 379 4.55 -13.10 5.22
N ALA A 380 4.78 -13.90 6.26
CA ALA A 380 6.06 -14.60 6.52
C ALA A 380 6.08 -16.04 5.96
N ALA A 381 5.02 -16.48 5.27
CA ALA A 381 4.91 -17.85 4.80
C ALA A 381 5.99 -18.21 3.77
N ASP A 382 6.76 -19.26 4.08
CA ASP A 382 7.69 -19.90 3.13
C ASP A 382 6.93 -20.49 1.92
N HIS A 383 7.65 -20.76 0.82
CA HIS A 383 7.11 -21.29 -0.45
C HIS A 383 6.19 -22.51 -0.36
N LYS A 384 6.17 -23.24 0.77
CA LYS A 384 5.31 -24.41 1.01
C LYS A 384 3.97 -24.09 1.66
N ASN A 385 3.84 -22.97 2.39
CA ASN A 385 2.65 -22.60 3.17
C ASN A 385 2.02 -21.29 2.71
N LYS A 386 2.35 -20.82 1.50
CA LYS A 386 1.77 -19.60 0.93
C LYS A 386 0.26 -19.71 0.83
N LYS A 387 -0.42 -18.63 1.22
CA LYS A 387 -1.87 -18.52 1.14
C LYS A 387 -2.31 -18.07 -0.25
N ASP A 388 -3.55 -18.35 -0.63
CA ASP A 388 -4.09 -17.87 -1.90
C ASP A 388 -4.40 -16.37 -1.81
N LEU A 389 -4.42 -15.68 -2.96
CA LEU A 389 -4.80 -14.26 -3.04
C LEU A 389 -6.19 -14.00 -2.42
N ILE A 390 -7.11 -14.96 -2.54
CA ILE A 390 -8.46 -14.86 -1.95
C ILE A 390 -8.37 -14.82 -0.41
N GLU A 391 -7.51 -15.63 0.20
CA GLU A 391 -7.35 -15.62 1.66
C GLU A 391 -6.77 -14.30 2.17
N LEU A 392 -5.82 -13.68 1.44
CA LEU A 392 -5.30 -12.36 1.81
C LEU A 392 -6.36 -11.26 1.66
N LYS A 393 -7.25 -11.36 0.67
CA LYS A 393 -8.39 -10.45 0.51
C LYS A 393 -9.38 -10.58 1.65
N VAL A 394 -9.72 -11.81 2.05
CA VAL A 394 -10.59 -12.05 3.22
C VAL A 394 -9.99 -11.45 4.49
N LEU A 395 -8.67 -11.54 4.68
CA LEU A 395 -8.00 -10.88 5.82
C LEU A 395 -8.05 -9.35 5.74
N LEU A 396 -8.05 -8.78 4.53
CA LEU A 396 -8.18 -7.34 4.32
C LEU A 396 -9.63 -6.88 4.59
N GLU A 397 -10.61 -7.59 4.04
CA GLU A 397 -12.05 -7.36 4.27
C GLU A 397 -12.40 -7.49 5.76
N ASP A 398 -11.90 -8.54 6.43
CA ASP A 398 -12.06 -8.73 7.88
C ASP A 398 -11.56 -7.49 8.67
N ALA A 399 -10.48 -6.84 8.22
CA ALA A 399 -9.92 -5.66 8.88
C ALA A 399 -10.73 -4.39 8.61
N GLU A 400 -11.28 -4.25 7.40
CA GLU A 400 -12.13 -3.12 7.00
C GLU A 400 -13.50 -3.20 7.67
N ASP A 401 -14.15 -4.37 7.65
CA ASP A 401 -15.46 -4.61 8.27
C ASP A 401 -15.40 -4.40 9.78
N ARG A 402 -14.32 -4.88 10.42
CA ARG A 402 -14.11 -4.76 11.86
C ARG A 402 -13.41 -3.46 12.26
N LYS A 403 -13.15 -2.54 11.33
CA LYS A 403 -12.51 -1.24 11.58
C LYS A 403 -11.26 -1.36 12.45
N TYR A 404 -10.32 -2.22 12.06
CA TYR A 404 -9.04 -2.33 12.76
C TYR A 404 -8.16 -1.09 12.52
N PRO A 405 -7.32 -0.70 13.50
CA PRO A 405 -6.47 0.47 13.36
C PRO A 405 -5.50 0.31 12.18
N GLU A 406 -5.29 1.40 11.42
CA GLU A 406 -4.35 1.46 10.29
C GLU A 406 -2.88 1.48 10.76
N ASN A 407 -2.46 0.37 11.34
CA ASN A 407 -1.09 0.13 11.75
C ASN A 407 -0.21 -0.26 10.55
N SER A 408 1.11 -0.28 10.75
CA SER A 408 2.08 -0.66 9.71
C SER A 408 1.77 -2.04 9.10
N LEU A 409 1.23 -2.97 9.88
CA LEU A 409 0.80 -4.30 9.44
C LEU A 409 -0.37 -4.24 8.45
N PHE A 410 -1.39 -3.41 8.72
CA PHE A 410 -2.54 -3.25 7.84
C PHE A 410 -2.14 -2.57 6.53
N ARG A 411 -1.33 -1.50 6.58
CA ARG A 411 -0.80 -0.86 5.36
C ARG A 411 0.01 -1.84 4.52
N ARG A 412 0.89 -2.62 5.15
CA ARG A 412 1.66 -3.66 4.47
C ARG A 412 0.75 -4.71 3.83
N LEU A 413 -0.28 -5.20 4.52
CA LEU A 413 -1.24 -6.15 3.94
C LEU A 413 -1.93 -5.55 2.70
N ARG A 414 -2.41 -4.30 2.80
CA ARG A 414 -3.10 -3.59 1.70
C ARG A 414 -2.18 -3.43 0.49
N GLU A 415 -0.92 -3.01 0.70
CA GLU A 415 0.09 -2.88 -0.35
C GLU A 415 0.37 -4.23 -1.02
N MET A 416 0.56 -5.29 -0.23
CA MET A 416 0.83 -6.63 -0.75
C MET A 416 -0.35 -7.21 -1.54
N VAL A 417 -1.59 -7.01 -1.08
CA VAL A 417 -2.79 -7.42 -1.83
C VAL A 417 -2.85 -6.69 -3.17
N LYS A 418 -2.61 -5.38 -3.19
CA LYS A 418 -2.59 -4.58 -4.42
C LYS A 418 -1.49 -5.02 -5.40
N GLU A 419 -0.30 -5.34 -4.89
CA GLU A 419 0.80 -5.87 -5.71
C GLU A 419 0.44 -7.23 -6.32
N ALA A 420 -0.13 -8.13 -5.51
CA ALA A 420 -0.54 -9.46 -5.95
C ALA A 420 -1.69 -9.41 -6.98
N GLU A 421 -2.65 -8.51 -6.81
CA GLU A 421 -3.70 -8.26 -7.82
C GLU A 421 -3.13 -7.74 -9.14
N THR A 422 -2.20 -6.80 -9.06
CA THR A 422 -1.53 -6.25 -10.24
C THR A 422 -0.80 -7.37 -10.98
N CYS A 423 -0.03 -8.19 -10.26
CA CYS A 423 0.67 -9.35 -10.82
C CYS A 423 -0.29 -10.38 -11.43
N SER A 424 -1.41 -10.69 -10.76
CA SER A 424 -2.45 -11.58 -11.29
C SER A 424 -3.06 -11.03 -12.59
N SER A 425 -3.33 -9.72 -12.66
CA SER A 425 -3.88 -9.08 -13.85
C SER A 425 -2.91 -9.14 -15.03
N VAL A 426 -1.62 -8.87 -14.80
CA VAL A 426 -0.57 -8.95 -15.81
C VAL A 426 -0.41 -10.39 -16.31
N ALA A 427 -0.40 -11.38 -15.40
CA ALA A 427 -0.33 -12.79 -15.76
C ALA A 427 -1.54 -13.23 -16.62
N GLN A 428 -2.76 -12.79 -16.29
CA GLN A 428 -3.95 -13.07 -17.10
C GLN A 428 -3.88 -12.43 -18.50
N VAL A 429 -3.38 -11.20 -18.61
CA VAL A 429 -3.19 -10.53 -19.90
C VAL A 429 -2.17 -11.29 -20.75
N LEU A 430 -1.05 -11.74 -20.17
CA LEU A 430 -0.04 -12.53 -20.89
C LEU A 430 -0.59 -13.86 -21.39
N LEU A 431 -1.36 -14.57 -20.57
CA LEU A 431 -1.91 -15.88 -20.92
C LEU A 431 -3.09 -15.82 -21.89
N SER A 432 -3.96 -14.80 -21.77
CA SER A 432 -5.12 -14.63 -22.67
C SER A 432 -4.72 -14.26 -24.10
N ARG A 433 -3.54 -13.65 -24.31
CA ARG A 433 -2.99 -13.40 -25.64
C ARG A 433 -2.64 -14.69 -26.38
N LYS A 434 -2.25 -15.75 -25.66
CA LYS A 434 -2.01 -17.10 -26.22
C LYS A 434 -3.28 -17.75 -26.79
N GLN A 435 -4.45 -17.49 -26.21
CA GLN A 435 -5.73 -18.08 -26.66
C GLN A 435 -6.30 -17.44 -27.94
N ARG A 436 -6.02 -16.16 -28.22
CA ARG A 436 -6.56 -15.48 -29.42
C ARG A 436 -5.85 -15.82 -30.72
N HIS A 437 -4.62 -16.32 -30.68
CA HIS A 437 -3.88 -16.75 -31.89
C HIS A 437 -4.31 -18.12 -32.43
N SER A 438 -5.14 -18.89 -31.69
CA SER A 438 -5.66 -20.17 -32.16
C SER A 438 -6.88 -20.05 -33.10
N THR A 439 -7.50 -18.87 -33.23
CA THR A 439 -8.77 -18.69 -33.97
C THR A 439 -8.84 -17.34 -34.69
N ARG A 440 -8.04 -17.17 -35.75
CA ARG A 440 -8.37 -16.50 -37.03
C ARG A 440 -7.12 -15.97 -37.74
N GLN A 441 -6.93 -16.41 -38.99
CA GLN A 441 -6.11 -15.74 -39.99
C GLN A 441 -6.78 -14.41 -40.37
N HIS A 442 -6.16 -13.26 -40.05
CA HIS A 442 -6.34 -11.99 -40.77
C HIS A 442 -5.10 -11.09 -40.55
N PRO A 443 -4.79 -10.18 -41.50
CA PRO A 443 -3.45 -9.70 -41.76
C PRO A 443 -3.07 -8.45 -40.96
N GLU A 444 -1.76 -8.28 -40.93
CA GLU A 444 -0.97 -7.13 -40.49
C GLU A 444 -1.67 -5.77 -40.64
N SER A 445 -2.21 -5.25 -39.54
CA SER A 445 -2.15 -3.82 -39.23
C SER A 445 -2.50 -3.61 -37.76
N SER A 446 -1.67 -2.82 -37.05
CA SER A 446 -1.79 -2.46 -35.63
C SER A 446 -1.40 -3.55 -34.62
N ARG A 447 -0.14 -3.52 -34.15
CA ARG A 447 0.28 -3.85 -32.77
C ARG A 447 1.81 -3.80 -32.58
N THR A 448 2.41 -2.61 -32.60
CA THR A 448 3.49 -2.32 -31.63
C THR A 448 2.81 -1.99 -30.31
N ARG A 449 2.40 -3.01 -29.56
CA ARG A 449 1.97 -2.86 -28.16
C ARG A 449 2.90 -3.72 -27.32
N ASN A 450 3.79 -3.05 -26.58
CA ASN A 450 4.77 -3.54 -25.60
C ASN A 450 4.64 -5.05 -25.31
N LYS A 451 5.42 -5.84 -26.05
CA LYS A 451 5.70 -7.23 -25.67
C LYS A 451 6.76 -7.18 -24.58
N LEU A 452 6.67 -8.05 -23.57
CA LEU A 452 7.75 -8.15 -22.58
C LEU A 452 8.98 -8.74 -23.26
N THR A 453 10.15 -8.26 -22.88
CA THR A 453 11.45 -8.89 -23.17
C THR A 453 11.62 -10.16 -22.34
N VAL A 454 12.58 -11.01 -22.72
CA VAL A 454 12.90 -12.23 -21.99
C VAL A 454 13.39 -11.90 -20.57
N GLU A 455 14.18 -10.85 -20.41
CA GLU A 455 14.68 -10.35 -19.13
C GLU A 455 13.54 -9.86 -18.23
N GLU A 456 12.60 -9.08 -18.77
CA GLU A 456 11.43 -8.62 -18.02
C GLU A 456 10.52 -9.79 -17.61
N LEU A 457 10.37 -10.82 -18.46
CA LEU A 457 9.62 -12.02 -18.13
C LEU A 457 10.30 -12.82 -17.00
N LYS A 458 11.64 -12.92 -17.00
CA LYS A 458 12.41 -13.55 -15.92
C LYS A 458 12.21 -12.82 -14.59
N VAL A 459 12.36 -11.50 -14.59
CA VAL A 459 12.14 -10.66 -13.41
C VAL A 459 10.69 -10.79 -12.91
N PHE A 460 9.72 -10.83 -13.82
CA PHE A 460 8.31 -10.99 -13.48
C PHE A 460 8.02 -12.37 -12.85
N VAL A 461 8.61 -13.44 -13.37
CA VAL A 461 8.50 -14.78 -12.77
C VAL A 461 9.14 -14.80 -11.38
N GLU A 462 10.32 -14.21 -11.20
CA GLU A 462 10.93 -14.08 -9.87
C GLU A 462 10.02 -13.31 -8.90
N LEU A 463 9.40 -12.22 -9.34
CA LEU A 463 8.47 -11.43 -8.54
C LEU A 463 7.26 -12.28 -8.13
N LEU A 464 6.64 -13.00 -9.07
CA LEU A 464 5.52 -13.91 -8.82
C LEU A 464 5.86 -14.96 -7.75
N PHE A 465 7.08 -15.50 -7.78
CA PHE A 465 7.53 -16.46 -6.77
C PHE A 465 8.02 -15.82 -5.47
N LYS A 466 8.37 -14.53 -5.44
CA LYS A 466 8.71 -13.79 -4.21
C LYS A 466 7.48 -13.34 -3.42
N LEU A 467 6.33 -13.15 -4.07
CA LEU A 467 5.09 -12.78 -3.39
C LEU A 467 4.69 -13.79 -2.31
N PRO A 468 4.17 -13.37 -1.14
CA PRO A 468 3.78 -14.27 -0.04
C PRO A 468 2.53 -15.11 -0.35
N CYS A 469 1.84 -14.83 -1.45
CA CYS A 469 0.66 -15.57 -1.89
C CYS A 469 0.88 -16.40 -3.15
N VAL A 470 0.06 -17.45 -3.32
CA VAL A 470 -0.02 -18.24 -4.53
C VAL A 470 -0.92 -17.54 -5.55
N ILE A 471 -0.38 -17.28 -6.74
CA ILE A 471 -1.13 -16.81 -7.90
C ILE A 471 -1.38 -18.03 -8.80
N GLY A 472 -2.65 -18.35 -9.08
CA GLY A 472 -3.02 -19.54 -9.85
C GLY A 472 -2.38 -19.60 -11.25
N GLN A 473 -2.12 -18.45 -11.85
CA GLN A 473 -1.49 -18.30 -13.16
C GLN A 473 0.05 -18.47 -13.13
N ALA A 474 0.69 -18.47 -11.95
CA ALA A 474 2.15 -18.45 -11.84
C ALA A 474 2.82 -19.67 -12.50
N ARG A 475 2.21 -20.86 -12.40
CA ARG A 475 2.72 -22.07 -13.06
C ARG A 475 2.73 -21.94 -14.59
N GLN A 476 1.65 -21.39 -15.16
CA GLN A 476 1.52 -21.22 -16.60
C GLN A 476 2.47 -20.15 -17.14
N VAL A 477 2.74 -19.09 -16.37
CA VAL A 477 3.76 -18.08 -16.72
C VAL A 477 5.17 -18.68 -16.63
N LYS A 478 5.43 -19.55 -15.65
CA LYS A 478 6.70 -20.28 -15.57
C LYS A 478 6.90 -21.23 -16.76
N GLU A 479 5.88 -21.99 -17.13
CA GLU A 479 5.91 -22.84 -18.34
C GLU A 479 6.15 -21.99 -19.60
N LEU A 480 5.58 -20.78 -19.68
CA LEU A 480 5.87 -19.87 -20.79
C LEU A 480 7.35 -19.48 -20.81
N LEU A 481 7.96 -19.16 -19.66
CA LEU A 481 9.39 -18.87 -19.58
C LEU A 481 10.24 -20.07 -20.00
N GLU A 482 9.93 -21.28 -19.52
CA GLU A 482 10.65 -22.50 -19.90
C GLU A 482 10.58 -22.77 -21.42
N ASN A 483 9.41 -22.53 -22.05
CA ASN A 483 9.26 -22.63 -23.51
C ASN A 483 10.06 -21.56 -24.27
N VAL A 484 10.19 -20.35 -23.71
CA VAL A 484 11.00 -19.27 -24.30
C VAL A 484 12.49 -19.59 -24.20
N GLU A 485 12.94 -20.16 -23.08
CA GLU A 485 14.32 -20.59 -22.89
C GLU A 485 14.69 -21.77 -23.81
N ASP A 486 13.81 -22.77 -23.96
CA ASP A 486 13.98 -23.88 -24.91
C ASP A 486 14.00 -23.38 -26.37
N PHE A 487 13.15 -22.40 -26.71
CA PHE A 487 13.21 -21.76 -28.03
C PHE A 487 14.56 -21.06 -28.26
N HIS A 488 15.06 -20.31 -27.27
CA HIS A 488 16.33 -19.60 -27.36
C HIS A 488 17.49 -20.59 -27.60
N GLU A 489 17.55 -21.69 -26.84
CA GLU A 489 18.59 -22.71 -27.01
C GLU A 489 18.53 -23.34 -28.41
N ARG A 490 17.34 -23.75 -28.88
CA ARG A 490 17.17 -24.34 -30.21
C ARG A 490 17.47 -23.35 -31.34
N ALA A 491 17.12 -22.08 -31.16
CA ALA A 491 17.44 -21.02 -32.12
C ALA A 491 18.95 -20.80 -32.23
N GLN A 492 19.68 -20.78 -31.11
CA GLN A 492 21.14 -20.65 -31.14
C GLN A 492 21.81 -21.84 -31.83
N VAL A 493 21.35 -23.07 -31.57
CA VAL A 493 21.87 -24.27 -32.24
C VAL A 493 21.62 -24.20 -33.75
N ALA A 494 20.40 -23.85 -34.18
CA ALA A 494 20.05 -23.75 -35.60
C ALA A 494 20.80 -22.61 -36.32
N LEU A 495 21.12 -21.52 -35.63
CA LEU A 495 21.93 -20.42 -36.16
C LEU A 495 23.44 -20.74 -36.21
N ALA A 496 23.89 -21.79 -35.52
CA ALA A 496 25.29 -22.22 -35.50
C ALA A 496 25.58 -23.36 -36.51
N ASP A 497 24.57 -23.95 -37.13
CA ASP A 497 24.72 -25.02 -38.12
C ASP A 497 25.42 -24.50 -39.40
N GLU A 498 26.49 -25.19 -39.85
CA GLU A 498 27.24 -24.80 -41.06
C GLU A 498 26.42 -24.88 -42.37
N LEU A 499 25.33 -25.66 -42.36
CA LEU A 499 24.42 -25.82 -43.48
C LEU A 499 23.00 -25.52 -43.00
N PRO A 500 22.40 -24.39 -43.39
CA PRO A 500 21.10 -23.99 -42.88
C PRO A 500 20.00 -24.90 -43.47
N ASP A 501 19.19 -25.49 -42.60
CA ASP A 501 18.10 -26.41 -42.94
C ASP A 501 16.76 -25.64 -42.95
N SER A 502 16.16 -25.51 -44.13
CA SER A 502 14.94 -24.74 -44.33
C SER A 502 13.73 -25.29 -43.56
N SER A 503 13.68 -26.60 -43.32
CA SER A 503 12.58 -27.25 -42.60
C SER A 503 12.67 -26.99 -41.10
N LYS A 504 13.88 -27.08 -40.53
CA LYS A 504 14.12 -26.78 -39.11
C LYS A 504 13.91 -25.30 -38.80
N LEU A 505 14.42 -24.40 -39.65
CA LEU A 505 14.27 -22.95 -39.47
C LEU A 505 12.80 -22.50 -39.60
N GLN A 506 12.03 -23.12 -40.51
CA GLN A 506 10.59 -22.85 -40.61
C GLN A 506 9.85 -23.30 -39.34
N ALA A 507 10.14 -24.51 -38.83
CA ALA A 507 9.51 -25.02 -37.60
C ALA A 507 9.82 -24.14 -36.38
N LEU A 508 11.03 -23.57 -36.30
CA LEU A 508 11.40 -22.63 -35.24
C LEU A 508 10.65 -21.30 -35.37
N LEU A 509 10.49 -20.75 -36.58
CA LEU A 509 9.72 -19.52 -36.79
C LEU A 509 8.24 -19.71 -36.46
N ASP A 510 7.66 -20.87 -36.75
CA ASP A 510 6.28 -21.20 -36.40
C ASP A 510 6.11 -21.34 -34.88
N LEU A 511 7.08 -21.95 -34.20
CA LEU A 511 7.12 -22.05 -32.73
C LEU A 511 7.27 -20.66 -32.08
N GLY A 512 8.21 -19.84 -32.55
CA GLY A 512 8.45 -18.48 -32.05
C GLY A 512 7.30 -17.52 -32.33
N GLY A 513 6.56 -17.72 -33.43
CA GLY A 513 5.34 -16.98 -33.73
C GLY A 513 4.19 -17.25 -32.75
N GLY A 514 4.21 -18.40 -32.07
CA GLY A 514 3.26 -18.76 -31.01
C GLY A 514 3.62 -18.22 -29.61
N LEU A 515 4.80 -17.65 -29.43
CA LEU A 515 5.26 -17.05 -28.18
C LEU A 515 4.99 -15.53 -28.23
N ASP A 516 4.14 -15.04 -27.33
CA ASP A 516 3.79 -13.59 -27.27
C ASP A 516 4.82 -12.78 -26.45
N VAL A 517 6.10 -12.99 -26.74
CA VAL A 517 7.26 -12.36 -26.10
C VAL A 517 8.12 -11.73 -27.20
N GLU A 518 8.88 -10.69 -26.87
CA GLU A 518 9.86 -10.13 -27.80
C GLU A 518 11.08 -11.05 -27.90
N LEU A 519 11.26 -11.65 -29.08
CA LEU A 519 12.32 -12.62 -29.36
C LEU A 519 13.35 -12.00 -30.32
N PRO A 520 14.56 -11.65 -29.86
CA PRO A 520 15.57 -10.99 -30.70
C PRO A 520 16.13 -11.90 -31.81
N GLU A 521 15.92 -13.22 -31.74
CA GLU A 521 16.40 -14.21 -32.71
C GLU A 521 15.51 -14.30 -33.95
N LEU A 522 14.23 -13.88 -33.88
CA LEU A 522 13.28 -14.03 -34.98
C LEU A 522 13.72 -13.32 -36.30
N PRO A 523 14.23 -12.08 -36.27
CA PRO A 523 14.74 -11.44 -37.49
C PRO A 523 15.92 -12.21 -38.11
N ARG A 524 16.82 -12.75 -37.27
CA ARG A 524 17.99 -13.52 -37.71
C ARG A 524 17.58 -14.86 -38.30
N LEU A 525 16.67 -15.59 -37.65
CA LEU A 525 16.10 -16.85 -38.17
C LEU A 525 15.39 -16.66 -39.51
N LYS A 526 14.69 -15.53 -39.72
CA LYS A 526 14.07 -15.20 -41.01
C LYS A 526 15.11 -14.99 -42.12
N GLN A 527 16.24 -14.34 -41.80
CA GLN A 527 17.34 -14.14 -42.74
C GLN A 527 17.98 -15.48 -43.12
N GLU A 528 18.30 -16.33 -42.14
CA GLU A 528 18.88 -17.67 -42.39
C GLU A 528 17.92 -18.59 -43.16
N LEU A 529 16.60 -18.49 -42.93
CA LEU A 529 15.63 -19.26 -43.69
C LEU A 529 15.61 -18.86 -45.18
N GLN A 530 15.78 -17.57 -45.50
CA GLN A 530 15.88 -17.13 -46.89
C GLN A 530 17.11 -17.72 -47.58
N GLN A 531 18.24 -17.77 -46.86
CA GLN A 531 19.46 -18.41 -47.35
C GLN A 531 19.28 -19.92 -47.56
N ALA A 532 18.68 -20.62 -46.60
CA ALA A 532 18.39 -22.06 -46.68
C ALA A 532 17.51 -22.40 -47.88
N ARG A 533 16.42 -21.65 -48.08
CA ARG A 533 15.49 -21.86 -49.19
C ARG A 533 16.16 -21.64 -50.54
N TRP A 534 17.02 -20.63 -50.66
CA TRP A 534 17.79 -20.40 -51.87
C TRP A 534 18.77 -21.54 -52.14
N LEU A 535 19.49 -22.01 -51.12
CA LEU A 535 20.39 -23.17 -51.23
C LEU A 535 19.64 -24.44 -51.65
N ASP A 536 18.43 -24.68 -51.12
CA ASP A 536 17.59 -25.80 -51.52
C ASP A 536 17.13 -25.66 -52.98
N GLU A 537 16.74 -24.45 -53.42
CA GLU A 537 16.35 -24.18 -54.81
C GLU A 537 17.52 -24.42 -55.78
N VAL A 538 18.73 -24.00 -55.42
CA VAL A 538 19.95 -24.24 -56.20
C VAL A 538 20.27 -25.73 -56.28
N ARG A 539 20.21 -26.46 -55.16
CA ARG A 539 20.46 -27.91 -55.12
C ARG A 539 19.45 -28.68 -55.97
N VAL A 540 18.15 -28.38 -55.86
CA VAL A 540 17.10 -29.01 -56.66
C VAL A 540 17.29 -28.72 -58.14
N THR A 541 17.65 -27.49 -58.49
CA THR A 541 17.88 -27.09 -59.88
C THR A 541 19.09 -27.81 -60.49
N LEU A 542 20.21 -27.90 -59.75
CA LEU A 542 21.42 -28.61 -60.20
C LEU A 542 21.25 -30.13 -60.26
N ALA A 543 20.32 -30.71 -59.48
CA ALA A 543 19.99 -32.12 -59.52
C ALA A 543 19.21 -32.54 -60.80
N GLU A 544 18.62 -31.58 -61.53
CA GLU A 544 17.93 -31.81 -62.81
C GLU A 544 18.64 -31.10 -63.99
N PRO A 545 19.77 -31.63 -64.51
CA PRO A 545 20.61 -30.95 -65.52
C PRO A 545 19.87 -30.56 -66.81
N HIS A 546 18.77 -31.24 -67.13
CA HIS A 546 17.96 -30.98 -68.31
C HIS A 546 17.10 -29.71 -68.23
N ARG A 547 16.93 -29.13 -67.03
CA ARG A 547 16.14 -27.90 -66.81
C ARG A 547 17.00 -26.67 -66.56
N VAL A 548 18.31 -26.86 -66.40
CA VAL A 548 19.28 -25.81 -66.13
C VAL A 548 19.56 -25.02 -67.40
N THR A 549 18.81 -23.95 -67.64
CA THR A 549 19.03 -23.00 -68.75
C THR A 549 19.90 -21.83 -68.30
N LEU A 550 20.58 -21.16 -69.24
CA LEU A 550 21.37 -19.96 -68.97
C LEU A 550 20.55 -18.86 -68.25
N GLU A 551 19.27 -18.70 -68.63
CA GLU A 551 18.34 -17.73 -68.02
C GLU A 551 17.94 -18.10 -66.59
N LEU A 552 17.78 -19.40 -66.30
CA LEU A 552 17.48 -19.87 -64.94
C LEU A 552 18.69 -19.69 -64.02
N MET A 553 19.91 -19.96 -64.50
CA MET A 553 21.13 -19.74 -63.73
C MET A 553 21.34 -18.25 -63.41
N LYS A 554 21.10 -17.35 -64.37
CA LYS A 554 21.16 -15.88 -64.14
C LYS A 554 20.18 -15.43 -63.08
N ARG A 555 18.92 -15.89 -63.15
CA ARG A 555 17.89 -15.58 -62.13
C ARG A 555 18.25 -16.09 -60.73
N LEU A 556 18.84 -17.28 -60.63
CA LEU A 556 19.29 -17.84 -59.33
C LEU A 556 20.47 -17.07 -58.75
N ILE A 557 21.38 -16.59 -59.59
CA ILE A 557 22.50 -15.73 -59.15
C ILE A 557 21.96 -14.37 -58.71
N ASP A 558 21.07 -13.75 -59.47
CA ASP A 558 20.44 -12.46 -59.12
C ASP A 558 19.66 -12.54 -57.80
N SER A 559 18.96 -13.65 -57.53
CA SER A 559 18.27 -13.86 -56.26
C SER A 559 19.23 -14.14 -55.10
N GLY A 560 20.41 -14.71 -55.37
CA GLY A 560 21.46 -14.97 -54.38
C GLY A 560 22.21 -13.72 -53.93
N VAL A 561 22.45 -12.76 -54.84
CA VAL A 561 23.14 -11.48 -54.54
C VAL A 561 22.41 -10.63 -53.50
N GLY A 562 21.08 -10.77 -53.42
CA GLY A 562 20.25 -10.07 -52.44
C GLY A 562 20.26 -10.66 -51.02
N LEU A 563 20.93 -11.79 -50.80
CA LEU A 563 20.96 -12.48 -49.51
C LEU A 563 22.10 -11.99 -48.61
N ALA A 564 21.95 -12.19 -47.31
CA ALA A 564 23.00 -11.91 -46.34
C ALA A 564 24.22 -12.84 -46.55
N PRO A 565 25.46 -12.37 -46.25
CA PRO A 565 26.68 -13.13 -46.52
C PRO A 565 26.76 -14.39 -45.65
N HIS A 566 26.88 -15.55 -46.30
CA HIS A 566 27.06 -16.85 -45.65
C HIS A 566 27.96 -17.75 -46.51
N HIS A 567 28.89 -18.45 -45.87
CA HIS A 567 29.91 -19.24 -46.57
C HIS A 567 29.33 -20.28 -47.56
N ALA A 568 28.26 -20.96 -47.15
CA ALA A 568 27.56 -21.93 -48.02
C ALA A 568 26.90 -21.27 -49.25
N VAL A 569 26.36 -20.04 -49.09
CA VAL A 569 25.73 -19.28 -50.18
C VAL A 569 26.81 -18.78 -51.15
N GLU A 570 27.92 -18.25 -50.65
CA GLU A 570 29.07 -17.84 -51.46
C GLU A 570 29.67 -19.00 -52.27
N LYS A 571 29.83 -20.16 -51.65
CA LYS A 571 30.32 -21.37 -52.31
C LYS A 571 29.38 -21.83 -53.43
N ALA A 572 28.08 -21.92 -53.15
CA ALA A 572 27.09 -22.30 -54.15
C ALA A 572 26.95 -21.25 -55.27
N MET A 573 27.08 -19.95 -54.96
CA MET A 573 27.14 -18.88 -55.96
C MET A 573 28.38 -19.00 -56.85
N ALA A 574 29.55 -19.31 -56.28
CA ALA A 574 30.78 -19.52 -57.04
C ALA A 574 30.67 -20.72 -57.99
N GLU A 575 30.10 -21.84 -57.51
CA GLU A 575 29.84 -23.03 -58.33
C GLU A 575 28.85 -22.73 -59.46
N LEU A 576 27.74 -22.02 -59.19
CA LEU A 576 26.79 -21.58 -60.22
C LEU A 576 27.41 -20.64 -61.25
N GLN A 577 28.25 -19.70 -60.80
CA GLN A 577 28.93 -18.75 -61.68
C GLN A 577 29.96 -19.45 -62.59
N GLU A 578 30.66 -20.45 -62.06
CA GLU A 578 31.58 -21.28 -62.84
C GLU A 578 30.82 -22.07 -63.91
N ILE A 579 29.73 -22.75 -63.53
CA ILE A 579 28.86 -23.49 -64.46
C ILE A 579 28.32 -22.55 -65.54
N LEU A 580 27.79 -21.38 -65.16
CA LEU A 580 27.28 -20.38 -66.10
C LEU A 580 28.36 -19.95 -67.10
N THR A 581 29.56 -19.63 -66.62
CA THR A 581 30.68 -19.18 -67.46
C THR A 581 31.11 -20.26 -68.45
N VAL A 582 31.18 -21.52 -68.00
CA VAL A 582 31.49 -22.65 -68.87
C VAL A 582 30.37 -22.87 -69.89
N SER A 583 29.11 -22.83 -69.46
CA SER A 583 27.93 -22.98 -70.31
C SER A 583 27.83 -21.90 -71.39
N GLU A 584 28.05 -20.62 -71.06
CA GLU A 584 28.06 -19.52 -72.04
C GLU A 584 29.17 -19.67 -73.08
N ARG A 585 30.40 -19.99 -72.64
CA ARG A 585 31.53 -20.23 -73.56
C ARG A 585 31.24 -21.34 -74.55
N TRP A 586 30.58 -22.42 -74.11
CA TRP A 586 30.23 -23.55 -74.96
C TRP A 586 29.06 -23.24 -75.90
N GLU A 587 28.08 -22.46 -75.45
CA GLU A 587 26.98 -21.99 -76.28
C GLU A 587 27.48 -21.07 -77.40
N ASP A 588 28.42 -20.17 -77.10
CA ASP A 588 29.08 -19.28 -78.07
C ASP A 588 29.97 -20.07 -79.03
N LYS A 589 30.77 -21.02 -78.52
CA LYS A 589 31.62 -21.90 -79.35
C LYS A 589 30.78 -22.76 -80.30
N ALA A 590 29.64 -23.28 -79.84
CA ALA A 590 28.70 -24.02 -80.67
C ALA A 590 28.04 -23.14 -81.73
N CYS A 591 27.64 -21.92 -81.36
CA CYS A 591 27.09 -20.92 -82.29
C CYS A 591 28.12 -20.55 -83.38
N ALA A 592 29.36 -20.26 -83.00
CA ALA A 592 30.44 -19.95 -83.93
C ALA A 592 30.71 -21.12 -84.90
N CYS A 593 30.67 -22.37 -84.41
CA CYS A 593 30.81 -23.56 -85.26
C CYS A 593 29.66 -23.72 -86.26
N LEU A 594 28.42 -23.39 -85.86
CA LEU A 594 27.25 -23.42 -86.75
C LEU A 594 27.30 -22.32 -87.82
N GLN A 595 27.89 -21.16 -87.52
CA GLN A 595 27.94 -19.99 -88.40
C GLN A 595 29.21 -19.91 -89.28
N ALA A 596 30.24 -20.70 -89.00
CA ALA A 596 31.53 -20.66 -89.70
C ALA A 596 31.41 -20.91 -91.23
N ARG A 597 32.10 -20.08 -92.02
CA ARG A 597 32.32 -20.28 -93.47
C ARG A 597 33.79 -20.00 -93.83
N PRO A 598 34.55 -20.97 -94.38
CA PRO A 598 34.14 -22.35 -94.73
C PRO A 598 33.82 -23.19 -93.48
N ARG A 599 32.90 -24.15 -93.62
CA ARG A 599 32.43 -25.01 -92.50
C ARG A 599 33.56 -25.92 -92.01
N HIS A 600 33.62 -26.15 -90.70
CA HIS A 600 34.63 -27.02 -90.08
C HIS A 600 34.50 -28.49 -90.54
N SER A 601 35.62 -29.21 -90.54
CA SER A 601 35.65 -30.65 -90.84
C SER A 601 34.93 -31.47 -89.78
N MET A 602 34.34 -32.60 -90.18
CA MET A 602 33.56 -33.47 -89.29
C MET A 602 34.35 -33.96 -88.06
N LEU A 603 35.64 -34.28 -88.22
CA LEU A 603 36.53 -34.68 -87.12
C LEU A 603 36.68 -33.59 -86.05
N THR A 604 36.74 -32.32 -86.46
CA THR A 604 36.88 -31.18 -85.54
C THR A 604 35.58 -30.96 -84.76
N LEU A 605 34.43 -31.09 -85.42
CA LEU A 605 33.12 -30.99 -84.77
C LEU A 605 32.90 -32.15 -83.79
N GLU A 606 33.34 -33.36 -84.11
CA GLU A 606 33.29 -34.51 -83.20
C GLU A 606 34.12 -34.31 -81.93
N SER A 607 35.35 -33.78 -82.06
CA SER A 607 36.20 -33.47 -80.90
C SER A 607 35.54 -32.46 -79.96
N ILE A 608 34.97 -31.39 -80.54
CA ILE A 608 34.23 -30.34 -79.81
C ILE A 608 32.99 -30.93 -79.11
N MET A 609 32.32 -31.90 -79.73
CA MET A 609 31.16 -32.59 -79.14
C MET A 609 31.52 -33.53 -77.99
N ILE A 610 32.69 -34.17 -78.03
CA ILE A 610 33.16 -35.04 -76.95
C ILE A 610 33.47 -34.19 -75.71
N GLU A 611 34.13 -33.05 -75.90
CA GLU A 611 34.42 -32.09 -74.82
C GLU A 611 33.14 -31.48 -74.22
N ALA A 612 32.12 -31.20 -75.05
CA ALA A 612 30.85 -30.62 -74.59
C ALA A 612 29.89 -31.61 -73.89
N ARG A 613 30.21 -32.93 -73.87
CA ARG A 613 29.29 -33.98 -73.39
C ARG A 613 29.04 -33.94 -71.88
N ASN A 614 29.94 -33.33 -71.11
CA ASN A 614 29.94 -33.37 -69.65
C ASN A 614 29.44 -32.07 -68.99
N ILE A 615 28.84 -31.14 -69.75
CA ILE A 615 28.35 -29.88 -69.20
C ILE A 615 26.96 -30.10 -68.56
N PRO A 616 26.78 -29.81 -67.26
CA PRO A 616 25.51 -30.03 -66.55
C PRO A 616 24.51 -28.89 -66.80
N ALA A 617 24.29 -28.52 -68.07
CA ALA A 617 23.35 -27.48 -68.45
C ALA A 617 22.65 -27.80 -69.79
N TYR A 618 21.43 -27.30 -69.93
CA TYR A 618 20.68 -27.34 -71.18
C TYR A 618 21.17 -26.23 -72.12
N LEU A 619 21.84 -26.65 -73.18
CA LEU A 619 22.51 -25.79 -74.17
C LEU A 619 21.90 -25.98 -75.57
N PRO A 620 20.97 -25.10 -75.99
CA PRO A 620 20.27 -25.20 -77.28
C PRO A 620 21.19 -25.31 -78.50
N ASN A 621 22.24 -24.51 -78.58
CA ASN A 621 23.14 -24.49 -79.74
C ASN A 621 24.05 -25.72 -79.79
N VAL A 622 24.45 -26.26 -78.64
CA VAL A 622 25.20 -27.53 -78.57
C VAL A 622 24.32 -28.70 -79.04
N LEU A 623 23.03 -28.70 -78.69
CA LEU A 623 22.06 -29.68 -79.20
C LEU A 623 21.82 -29.54 -80.71
N ALA A 624 21.69 -28.31 -81.21
CA ALA A 624 21.55 -28.04 -82.64
C ALA A 624 22.81 -28.46 -83.42
N LEU A 625 24.00 -28.24 -82.87
CA LEU A 625 25.27 -28.71 -83.44
C LEU A 625 25.35 -30.25 -83.44
N ARG A 626 24.83 -30.91 -82.39
CA ARG A 626 24.71 -32.38 -82.33
C ARG A 626 23.84 -32.92 -83.45
N GLU A 627 22.69 -32.29 -83.66
CA GLU A 627 21.74 -32.70 -84.70
C GLU A 627 22.30 -32.42 -86.11
N ALA A 628 22.98 -31.29 -86.29
CA ALA A 628 23.66 -30.96 -87.55
C ALA A 628 24.80 -31.93 -87.87
N LEU A 629 25.60 -32.33 -86.87
CA LEU A 629 26.65 -33.34 -87.03
C LEU A 629 26.07 -34.73 -87.35
N HIS A 630 24.97 -35.10 -86.70
CA HIS A 630 24.27 -36.36 -86.99
C HIS A 630 23.76 -36.41 -88.42
N LYS A 631 23.08 -35.34 -88.88
CA LYS A 631 22.68 -35.19 -90.28
C LYS A 631 23.89 -35.25 -91.21
N ALA A 632 24.98 -34.54 -90.92
CA ALA A 632 26.19 -34.58 -91.75
C ALA A 632 26.77 -36.01 -91.90
N LYS A 633 26.72 -36.84 -90.85
CA LYS A 633 27.10 -38.26 -90.91
C LYS A 633 26.16 -39.07 -91.81
N GLU A 634 24.86 -38.87 -91.69
CA GLU A 634 23.89 -39.55 -92.55
C GLU A 634 24.07 -39.17 -94.03
N TRP A 635 24.32 -37.90 -94.32
CA TRP A 635 24.58 -37.42 -95.67
C TRP A 635 25.90 -37.98 -96.22
N SER A 636 26.97 -38.01 -95.42
CA SER A 636 28.26 -38.64 -95.83
C SER A 636 28.09 -40.12 -96.15
N ALA A 637 27.38 -40.88 -95.28
CA ALA A 637 27.11 -42.29 -95.51
C ALA A 637 26.28 -42.54 -96.79
N LYS A 638 25.32 -41.65 -97.11
CA LYS A 638 24.55 -41.70 -98.36
C LYS A 638 25.41 -41.39 -99.60
N VAL A 639 26.36 -40.47 -99.50
CA VAL A 639 27.29 -40.14 -100.61
C VAL A 639 28.28 -41.28 -100.87
N ASP A 640 28.82 -41.90 -99.82
CA ASP A 640 29.68 -43.08 -99.96
C ASP A 640 28.93 -44.25 -100.62
N ALA A 641 27.64 -44.43 -100.31
CA ALA A 641 26.81 -45.43 -100.96
C ALA A 641 26.60 -45.17 -102.48
N ILE A 642 26.61 -43.91 -102.92
CA ILE A 642 26.46 -43.53 -104.34
C ILE A 642 27.79 -43.69 -105.11
N GLN A 643 28.94 -43.41 -104.49
CA GLN A 643 30.25 -43.57 -105.13
C GLN A 643 30.63 -45.03 -105.44
N VAL A 644 30.06 -46.00 -104.71
CA VAL A 644 30.28 -47.44 -104.95
C VAL A 644 29.58 -47.92 -106.24
N VAL A 645 28.51 -47.26 -106.69
CA VAL A 645 27.69 -47.69 -107.84
C VAL A 645 28.30 -47.28 -109.20
N SER A 646 29.14 -46.25 -109.26
CA SER A 646 29.66 -45.69 -110.53
C SER A 646 30.96 -46.32 -111.06
N ARG A 647 31.51 -47.38 -110.43
CA ARG A 647 32.80 -48.00 -110.83
C ARG A 647 32.69 -49.32 -111.63
N HIS A 648 31.49 -49.76 -112.03
CA HIS A 648 31.30 -51.04 -112.74
C HIS A 648 30.52 -50.91 -114.06
N THR A 649 31.12 -50.31 -115.10
CA THR A 649 30.67 -50.53 -116.49
C THR A 649 31.88 -50.72 -117.41
N VAL A 650 32.06 -51.96 -117.87
CA VAL A 650 33.15 -52.43 -118.74
C VAL A 650 32.90 -52.03 -120.20
N ILE A 651 34.00 -51.64 -120.85
CA ILE A 651 34.16 -51.22 -122.25
C ILE A 651 34.09 -52.44 -123.20
N THR A 652 33.31 -52.34 -124.29
CA THR A 652 33.52 -53.15 -125.50
C THR A 652 33.60 -52.23 -126.72
N LYS A 653 34.76 -52.24 -127.40
CA LYS A 653 35.08 -51.47 -128.62
C LYS A 653 34.62 -52.23 -129.86
N TYR A 654 33.99 -51.54 -130.83
CA TYR A 654 34.19 -51.76 -132.27
C TYR A 654 34.07 -50.44 -133.04
N ARG A 655 34.68 -50.42 -134.23
CA ARG A 655 35.29 -49.28 -134.93
C ARG A 655 34.66 -49.15 -136.33
N PHE A 656 34.29 -47.92 -136.71
CA PHE A 656 34.18 -47.29 -138.06
C PHE A 656 33.35 -47.92 -139.21
N ASN A 657 32.54 -47.09 -139.89
CA ASN A 657 32.85 -46.59 -141.25
C ASN A 657 31.85 -45.52 -141.76
N LEU A 658 32.42 -44.52 -142.46
CA LEU A 658 31.85 -43.44 -143.29
C LEU A 658 31.00 -42.35 -142.61
#